data_AF-A0A932TRL7-F1
#
_entry.id   AF-A0A932TRL7-F1
#
_cell.length_a   1.000
_cell.length_b   1.000
_cell.length_c   1.000
_cell.angle_alpha   90.00
_cell.angle_beta   90.00
_cell.angle_gamma   90.00
#
_symmetry.space_group_name_H-M   'P 1'
#
loop_
_entity.id
_entity.type
_entity.pdbx_description
1 polymer ?
#
loop_
_entity_poly.entity_id
_entity_poly.type
_entity_poly.pdbx_seq_one_letter_code
_entity_poly.pdbx_strand_id
1 'polypeptide(L)'
;MQTTTVLPALAAAVAWAAAGSAGGAVPDAPAIIPAPVHSEAGEGVFEFNAATRIVYNVAMKGGRELAEYCQAELSRSTGLPLAVAATKDPRDDENALVLSLAAAGEDQGPEGYSLVVSPRSIRIAASAGAGCFYGFQTLRQLLPDAIYSSGKVAGVAWRVPAITVTDRPRFGWRGFMLDVARRFSDKATVKRLIDALAVHKLNSLHLHLTDNDAWRVVIDKYPELTSPRVTAAGSYKGPDKPFFSKEDVREIVAYAKARYITVVPEIEMPGHARAAVSAYPEFGDGRNTFNPAVEGTYAFLDDCLTEVMELFDTPYVHMGADEVQGRHSWDKVPAVDAMMRERGFQTHQEVEAYFDRRMADLIIAKGGVPCGWDEATEYDLDRRFIAFWWRNWSPGKLEAAVKKGHRIVACPANPMYIASPQERGEHGSHWYGEANTARRVYEWEPVPDAFSESEAKQILGVEACLWTAIMKTDAWLEYKTFPVIAALAEVAWIPKGSRDDYPAFRARVERQVARYERMGFYYRRPVENVQVAQWSVGEGAGGGAPLLVDLTPHIREAQQIGIVFFLEKDATPYDKIQTVELLDNDRVIASSSRIYNYNGEMLKTHIYALDVKEYRPDASYRLRAVPRPGMRFDAVVYLRPFVQPETYLENPPWPCWPARYGSLLNVTADPPQPPGANLLRNSSFEEDLTAPYIDYWFMAERGYATLDDQVAKEGARSVCLKPNRYDRGITYQYLTNLEKGREYAFSVWARAEKPDSLLLVSVAPEWREPNGLGKMFRVGTDWERLVWTFTVPADVQTLRDRNRFTLGLMNPEFYYPEWTTGRLNRARGGSPEDRAEQIVVSPKNGLIWLDAAQLELGSAPTVYKPSRYGSDTK
;
A
#
# COMPACT_ATOMS: atom_id res chain seq x y z
N MET A 1 -45.63 -21.31 53.60
CA MET A 1 -46.69 -21.12 52.60
C MET A 1 -46.32 -19.88 51.80
N GLN A 2 -45.60 -20.08 50.70
CA GLN A 2 -46.09 -20.04 49.31
C GLN A 2 -46.14 -18.62 48.73
N THR A 3 -45.10 -18.31 47.94
CA THR A 3 -45.08 -17.69 46.60
C THR A 3 -46.29 -16.87 46.14
N THR A 4 -46.06 -15.65 45.67
CA THR A 4 -46.74 -15.15 44.46
C THR A 4 -45.95 -14.08 43.68
N THR A 5 -45.89 -14.35 42.39
CA THR A 5 -45.45 -13.59 41.21
C THR A 5 -46.25 -12.31 40.97
N VAL A 6 -45.64 -11.32 40.29
CA VAL A 6 -46.36 -10.21 39.66
C VAL A 6 -45.86 -9.99 38.22
N LEU A 7 -46.79 -10.12 37.28
CA LEU A 7 -46.83 -9.57 35.92
C LEU A 7 -48.32 -9.33 35.62
N PRO A 8 -48.70 -8.16 35.07
CA PRO A 8 -49.08 -8.05 33.64
C PRO A 8 -48.55 -6.73 33.01
N ALA A 9 -48.06 -6.66 31.77
CA ALA A 9 -48.66 -6.86 30.44
C ALA A 9 -49.61 -5.72 29.96
N LEU A 10 -49.10 -4.98 28.96
CA LEU A 10 -49.71 -4.27 27.82
C LEU A 10 -51.23 -4.01 27.78
N ALA A 11 -51.62 -2.75 27.52
CA ALA A 11 -52.31 -2.29 26.30
C ALA A 11 -53.15 -1.01 26.54
N ALA A 12 -52.75 0.12 25.93
CA ALA A 12 -53.65 1.14 25.37
C ALA A 12 -52.81 2.16 24.58
N ALA A 13 -52.66 1.90 23.29
CA ALA A 13 -52.18 2.87 22.31
C ALA A 13 -53.36 3.62 21.67
N VAL A 14 -53.03 4.77 21.08
CA VAL A 14 -53.77 5.48 20.02
C VAL A 14 -54.88 6.44 20.46
N ALA A 15 -54.55 7.73 20.54
CA ALA A 15 -55.20 8.78 19.74
C ALA A 15 -54.56 10.16 20.03
N TRP A 16 -53.55 10.55 19.25
CA TRP A 16 -53.42 11.90 18.72
C TRP A 16 -52.29 11.95 17.69
N ALA A 17 -52.64 11.71 16.44
CA ALA A 17 -51.86 12.11 15.28
C ALA A 17 -52.75 12.99 14.41
N ALA A 18 -52.33 14.23 14.22
CA ALA A 18 -52.46 15.06 13.00
C ALA A 18 -52.74 16.54 13.33
N ALA A 19 -51.67 17.33 13.47
CA ALA A 19 -51.48 18.62 12.81
C ALA A 19 -50.21 19.30 13.36
N GLY A 20 -49.15 19.41 12.53
CA GLY A 20 -47.94 20.17 12.88
C GLY A 20 -46.65 19.60 12.31
N SER A 21 -46.58 19.45 10.99
CA SER A 21 -45.37 19.10 10.24
C SER A 21 -44.37 20.26 10.24
N ALA A 22 -43.34 20.18 11.10
CA ALA A 22 -42.01 20.75 10.93
C ALA A 22 -41.06 20.23 12.04
N GLY A 23 -41.09 18.92 12.30
CA GLY A 23 -40.15 18.27 13.21
C GLY A 23 -38.98 17.73 12.40
N GLY A 24 -37.84 18.40 12.46
CA GLY A 24 -36.58 17.84 11.95
C GLY A 24 -36.36 16.45 12.53
N ALA A 25 -35.82 15.55 11.71
CA ALA A 25 -35.42 14.22 12.16
C ALA A 25 -34.66 14.32 13.49
N VAL A 26 -34.96 13.40 14.41
CA VAL A 26 -34.11 13.13 15.58
C VAL A 26 -32.68 13.05 15.06
N PRO A 27 -31.70 13.82 15.57
CA PRO A 27 -30.35 13.77 15.04
C PRO A 27 -29.86 12.33 15.17
N ASP A 28 -29.42 11.73 14.06
CA ASP A 28 -28.69 10.46 14.09
C ASP A 28 -27.57 10.57 15.14
N ALA A 29 -27.37 9.50 15.92
CA ALA A 29 -26.29 9.45 16.91
C ALA A 29 -24.98 9.94 16.26
N PRO A 30 -24.20 10.82 16.93
CA PRO A 30 -23.06 11.46 16.30
C PRO A 30 -22.03 10.43 15.86
N ALA A 31 -21.69 10.44 14.57
CA ALA A 31 -20.73 9.52 13.96
C ALA A 31 -19.28 9.87 14.33
N ILE A 32 -18.90 9.58 15.58
CA ILE A 32 -17.56 9.82 16.13
C ILE A 32 -16.73 8.53 16.01
N ILE A 33 -15.50 8.65 15.49
CA ILE A 33 -14.51 7.57 15.42
C ILE A 33 -13.19 8.05 16.07
N PRO A 34 -12.63 7.32 17.06
CA PRO A 34 -13.25 6.18 17.72
C PRO A 34 -14.50 6.58 18.49
N ALA A 35 -15.49 5.68 18.59
CA ALA A 35 -16.68 5.92 19.39
C ALA A 35 -16.29 6.18 20.87
N PRO A 36 -16.89 7.20 21.53
CA PRO A 36 -16.58 7.48 22.92
C PRO A 36 -17.03 6.36 23.86
N VAL A 37 -16.33 6.18 24.98
CA VAL A 37 -16.74 5.23 26.04
C VAL A 37 -18.16 5.52 26.54
N HIS A 38 -18.50 6.79 26.71
CA HIS A 38 -19.84 7.23 27.08
C HIS A 38 -20.19 8.56 26.42
N SER A 39 -21.41 8.65 25.90
CA SER A 39 -21.99 9.89 25.39
C SER A 39 -23.49 9.97 25.69
N GLU A 40 -23.96 11.17 25.98
CA GLU A 40 -25.36 11.47 26.26
C GLU A 40 -25.76 12.75 25.51
N ALA A 41 -26.79 12.66 24.67
CA ALA A 41 -27.31 13.81 23.94
C ALA A 41 -27.96 14.83 24.89
N GLY A 42 -27.65 16.10 24.70
CA GLY A 42 -28.29 17.22 25.39
C GLY A 42 -29.27 17.97 24.49
N GLU A 43 -29.90 19.01 25.04
CA GLU A 43 -30.81 19.87 24.29
C GLU A 43 -30.14 21.15 23.75
N GLY A 44 -30.45 21.46 22.49
CA GLY A 44 -29.99 22.68 21.82
C GLY A 44 -28.65 22.52 21.10
N VAL A 45 -28.08 23.66 20.69
CA VAL A 45 -26.94 23.73 19.79
C VAL A 45 -26.06 24.90 20.18
N PHE A 46 -24.74 24.68 20.22
CA PHE A 46 -23.74 25.74 20.26
C PHE A 46 -23.40 26.18 18.84
N GLU A 47 -23.38 27.49 18.56
CA GLU A 47 -22.99 28.04 17.25
C GLU A 47 -21.74 28.92 17.37
N PHE A 48 -20.65 28.48 16.72
CA PHE A 48 -19.43 29.28 16.62
C PHE A 48 -19.69 30.53 15.77
N ASN A 49 -19.27 31.68 16.29
CA ASN A 49 -19.44 32.99 15.66
C ASN A 49 -18.20 33.88 15.90
N ALA A 50 -18.24 35.10 15.37
CA ALA A 50 -17.10 36.03 15.43
C ALA A 50 -16.73 36.49 16.85
N ALA A 51 -17.64 36.37 17.81
CA ALA A 51 -17.40 36.69 19.22
C ALA A 51 -16.96 35.47 20.04
N THR A 52 -16.95 34.26 19.45
CA THR A 52 -16.53 33.06 20.17
C THR A 52 -15.05 33.13 20.53
N ARG A 53 -14.72 32.77 21.78
CA ARG A 53 -13.34 32.77 22.31
C ARG A 53 -12.86 31.35 22.62
N ILE A 54 -11.55 31.15 22.62
CA ILE A 54 -10.91 29.94 23.15
C ILE A 54 -10.20 30.33 24.43
N VAL A 55 -10.62 29.75 25.55
CA VAL A 55 -10.11 30.05 26.88
C VAL A 55 -9.34 28.85 27.40
N TYR A 56 -8.15 29.05 27.95
CA TYR A 56 -7.36 27.97 28.55
C TYR A 56 -6.94 28.26 29.98
N ASN A 57 -6.90 27.21 30.80
CA ASN A 57 -6.38 27.27 32.16
C ASN A 57 -4.85 27.45 32.15
N VAL A 58 -4.33 28.51 32.78
CA VAL A 58 -2.89 28.80 32.86
C VAL A 58 -2.09 27.75 33.66
N ALA A 59 -2.76 26.96 34.52
CA ALA A 59 -2.12 25.87 35.25
C ALA A 59 -1.86 24.64 34.37
N MET A 60 -2.50 24.54 33.20
CA MET A 60 -2.29 23.44 32.27
C MET A 60 -0.95 23.61 31.55
N LYS A 61 -0.02 22.68 31.75
CA LYS A 61 1.23 22.63 30.99
C LYS A 61 0.93 22.51 29.50
N GLY A 62 1.45 23.42 28.69
CA GLY A 62 1.18 23.46 27.25
C GLY A 62 -0.22 24.00 26.87
N GLY A 63 -0.97 24.56 27.82
CA GLY A 63 -2.35 24.97 27.60
C GLY A 63 -2.50 26.08 26.56
N ARG A 64 -1.52 26.99 26.45
CA ARG A 64 -1.51 28.05 25.45
C ARG A 64 -1.32 27.48 24.05
N GLU A 65 -0.32 26.62 23.89
CA GLU A 65 0.04 25.97 22.64
C GLU A 65 -1.13 25.11 22.13
N LEU A 66 -1.82 24.40 23.03
CA LEU A 66 -3.04 23.68 22.68
C LEU A 66 -4.18 24.62 22.25
N ALA A 67 -4.41 25.72 22.96
CA ALA A 67 -5.43 26.69 22.58
C ALA A 67 -5.16 27.36 21.22
N GLU A 68 -3.90 27.66 20.92
CA GLU A 68 -3.45 28.19 19.62
C GLU A 68 -3.59 27.12 18.52
N TYR A 69 -3.32 25.85 18.81
CA TYR A 69 -3.63 24.73 17.90
C TYR A 69 -5.13 24.64 17.60
N CYS A 70 -5.98 24.68 18.64
CA CYS A 70 -7.44 24.67 18.47
C CYS A 70 -7.92 25.87 17.64
N GLN A 71 -7.37 27.06 17.89
CA GLN A 71 -7.65 28.26 17.11
C GLN A 71 -7.29 28.04 15.65
N ALA A 72 -6.08 27.57 15.35
CA ALA A 72 -5.61 27.38 13.98
C ALA A 72 -6.49 26.39 13.21
N GLU A 73 -6.82 25.24 13.83
CA GLU A 73 -7.64 24.21 13.20
C GLU A 73 -9.08 24.67 12.94
N LEU A 74 -9.71 25.37 13.89
CA LEU A 74 -11.07 25.89 13.71
C LEU A 74 -11.10 27.07 12.73
N SER A 75 -10.17 28.01 12.84
CA SER A 75 -10.14 29.24 12.02
C SER A 75 -9.85 28.95 10.55
N ARG A 76 -9.09 27.89 10.25
CA ARG A 76 -8.74 27.49 8.87
C ARG A 76 -9.97 27.35 7.96
N SER A 77 -10.97 26.61 8.43
CA SER A 77 -12.19 26.32 7.66
C SER A 77 -13.31 27.33 7.93
N THR A 78 -13.41 27.83 9.16
CA THR A 78 -14.49 28.75 9.56
C THR A 78 -14.24 30.19 9.11
N GLY A 79 -12.97 30.60 9.05
CA GLY A 79 -12.57 32.01 8.89
C GLY A 79 -12.94 32.91 10.08
N LEU A 80 -13.28 32.34 11.23
CA LEU A 80 -13.58 33.08 12.46
C LEU A 80 -12.28 33.49 13.16
N PRO A 81 -12.21 34.67 13.81
CA PRO A 81 -10.99 35.17 14.45
C PRO A 81 -10.68 34.54 15.82
N LEU A 82 -11.60 33.71 16.36
CA LEU A 82 -11.54 32.92 17.60
C LEU A 82 -10.41 33.32 18.57
N ALA A 83 -10.61 34.40 19.32
CA ALA A 83 -9.55 34.96 20.18
C ALA A 83 -9.14 33.98 21.29
N VAL A 84 -7.83 33.80 21.49
CA VAL A 84 -7.26 32.98 22.56
C VAL A 84 -7.06 33.80 23.82
N ALA A 85 -7.56 33.33 24.96
CA ALA A 85 -7.46 33.99 26.26
C ALA A 85 -7.04 33.03 27.38
N ALA A 86 -6.27 33.53 28.33
CA ALA A 86 -5.81 32.80 29.49
C ALA A 86 -6.72 33.05 30.71
N THR A 87 -6.96 32.04 31.54
CA THR A 87 -7.67 32.18 32.81
C THR A 87 -7.02 31.37 33.94
N LYS A 88 -7.14 31.87 35.17
CA LYS A 88 -6.79 31.13 36.40
C LYS A 88 -7.97 30.33 36.97
N ASP A 89 -9.19 30.70 36.61
CA ASP A 89 -10.43 30.12 37.10
C ASP A 89 -11.33 29.79 35.89
N PRO A 90 -11.11 28.65 35.23
CA PRO A 90 -11.87 28.26 34.04
C PRO A 90 -13.31 27.89 34.40
N ARG A 91 -14.25 28.75 34.01
CA ARG A 91 -15.69 28.55 34.14
C ARG A 91 -16.33 28.33 32.77
N ASP A 92 -17.61 27.99 32.76
CA ASP A 92 -18.42 27.93 31.54
C ASP A 92 -18.71 29.35 31.03
N ASP A 93 -17.65 29.97 30.49
CA ASP A 93 -17.69 31.29 29.89
C ASP A 93 -18.68 31.31 28.73
N GLU A 94 -19.52 32.34 28.69
CA GLU A 94 -20.48 32.52 27.61
C GLU A 94 -19.76 32.69 26.26
N ASN A 95 -20.25 31.98 25.25
CA ASN A 95 -19.70 31.95 23.90
C ASN A 95 -18.21 31.61 23.87
N ALA A 96 -17.81 30.56 24.59
CA ALA A 96 -16.42 30.13 24.65
C ALA A 96 -16.25 28.60 24.50
N LEU A 97 -15.11 28.22 23.90
CA LEU A 97 -14.49 26.91 24.07
C LEU A 97 -13.49 26.99 25.22
N VAL A 98 -13.72 26.25 26.30
CA VAL A 98 -12.94 26.30 27.53
C VAL A 98 -12.13 25.03 27.69
N LEU A 99 -10.80 25.14 27.67
CA LEU A 99 -9.85 24.07 27.94
C LEU A 99 -9.41 24.16 29.40
N SER A 100 -9.73 23.14 30.19
CA SER A 100 -9.58 23.16 31.64
C SER A 100 -8.92 21.90 32.19
N LEU A 101 -8.28 22.05 33.36
CA LEU A 101 -7.89 20.88 34.14
C LEU A 101 -9.14 20.27 34.77
N ALA A 102 -9.22 18.93 34.76
CA ALA A 102 -10.32 18.17 35.35
C ALA A 102 -10.46 18.46 36.85
N ALA A 103 -11.69 18.61 37.32
CA ALA A 103 -11.98 18.66 38.75
C ALA A 103 -11.84 17.26 39.38
N ALA A 104 -11.78 17.21 40.72
CA ALA A 104 -11.83 15.94 41.44
C ALA A 104 -13.13 15.18 41.08
N GLY A 105 -13.01 13.96 40.56
CA GLY A 105 -14.14 13.15 40.06
C GLY A 105 -14.34 13.17 38.53
N GLU A 106 -13.70 14.11 37.81
CA GLU A 106 -13.70 14.16 36.34
C GLU A 106 -12.41 13.54 35.72
N ASP A 107 -11.46 13.11 36.54
CA ASP A 107 -10.18 12.55 36.08
C ASP A 107 -10.38 11.16 35.47
N GLN A 108 -10.11 11.07 34.17
CA GLN A 108 -10.19 9.85 33.37
C GLN A 108 -8.79 9.31 33.00
N GLY A 109 -7.74 9.79 33.69
CA GLY A 109 -6.34 9.55 33.36
C GLY A 109 -5.78 10.60 32.39
N PRO A 110 -4.46 10.56 32.12
CA PRO A 110 -3.74 11.64 31.43
C PRO A 110 -4.20 11.90 29.99
N GLU A 111 -4.78 10.90 29.34
CA GLU A 111 -5.33 10.98 27.97
C GLU A 111 -6.87 10.95 27.95
N GLY A 112 -7.52 10.83 29.11
CA GLY A 112 -8.97 10.84 29.22
C GLY A 112 -9.52 12.27 29.37
N TYR A 113 -10.78 12.46 28.99
CA TYR A 113 -11.42 13.78 29.00
C TYR A 113 -12.93 13.71 29.26
N SER A 114 -13.47 14.84 29.71
CA SER A 114 -14.88 15.17 29.66
C SER A 114 -15.09 16.31 28.66
N LEU A 115 -16.06 16.16 27.76
CA LEU A 115 -16.50 17.21 26.84
C LEU A 115 -17.99 17.49 27.12
N VAL A 116 -18.31 18.73 27.46
CA VAL A 116 -19.69 19.20 27.66
C VAL A 116 -19.97 20.32 26.66
N VAL A 117 -20.95 20.10 25.80
CA VAL A 117 -21.47 21.10 24.86
C VAL A 117 -22.85 21.52 25.32
N SER A 118 -23.04 22.81 25.54
CA SER A 118 -24.34 23.44 25.80
C SER A 118 -24.58 24.56 24.79
N PRO A 119 -25.81 25.08 24.66
CA PRO A 119 -26.06 26.27 23.82
C PRO A 119 -25.24 27.51 24.22
N ARG A 120 -24.73 27.55 25.46
CA ARG A 120 -23.99 28.69 26.01
C ARG A 120 -22.48 28.60 25.80
N SER A 121 -21.91 27.41 25.92
CA SER A 121 -20.46 27.19 25.96
C SER A 121 -20.10 25.74 25.64
N ILE A 122 -18.82 25.53 25.32
CA ILE A 122 -18.19 24.21 25.21
C ILE A 122 -17.08 24.13 26.25
N ARG A 123 -17.07 23.09 27.08
CA ARG A 123 -16.01 22.81 28.04
C ARG A 123 -15.34 21.46 27.72
N ILE A 124 -14.02 21.46 27.68
CA ILE A 124 -13.18 20.26 27.63
C ILE A 124 -12.33 20.24 28.89
N ALA A 125 -12.47 19.20 29.70
CA ALA A 125 -11.75 19.02 30.95
C ALA A 125 -10.94 17.71 30.94
N ALA A 126 -9.67 17.77 31.34
CA ALA A 126 -8.79 16.60 31.43
C ALA A 126 -7.69 16.81 32.48
N SER A 127 -7.08 15.74 32.98
CA SER A 127 -5.96 15.86 33.94
C SER A 127 -4.65 16.33 33.30
N ALA A 128 -4.53 16.23 31.97
CA ALA A 128 -3.40 16.76 31.21
C ALA A 128 -3.83 17.26 29.82
N GLY A 129 -2.93 17.99 29.16
CA GLY A 129 -3.19 18.57 27.83
C GLY A 129 -3.55 17.53 26.76
N ALA A 130 -3.05 16.29 26.87
CA ALA A 130 -3.35 15.20 25.93
C ALA A 130 -4.85 14.84 25.94
N GLY A 131 -5.47 14.74 27.12
CA GLY A 131 -6.90 14.53 27.23
C GLY A 131 -7.70 15.68 26.60
N CYS A 132 -7.33 16.94 26.88
CA CYS A 132 -7.99 18.08 26.24
C CYS A 132 -7.83 18.08 24.72
N PHE A 133 -6.67 17.67 24.20
CA PHE A 133 -6.44 17.50 22.78
C PHE A 133 -7.36 16.43 22.17
N TYR A 134 -7.51 15.27 22.80
CA TYR A 134 -8.43 14.23 22.32
C TYR A 134 -9.90 14.64 22.42
N GLY A 135 -10.28 15.39 23.45
CA GLY A 135 -11.59 16.01 23.54
C GLY A 135 -11.85 17.01 22.40
N PHE A 136 -10.81 17.74 22.00
CA PHE A 136 -10.90 18.64 20.84
C PHE A 136 -11.06 17.87 19.53
N GLN A 137 -10.40 16.72 19.35
CA GLN A 137 -10.62 15.87 18.17
C GLN A 137 -12.08 15.38 18.10
N THR A 138 -12.69 15.01 19.24
CA THR A 138 -14.12 14.68 19.29
C THR A 138 -15.00 15.88 18.94
N LEU A 139 -14.71 17.07 19.48
CA LEU A 139 -15.42 18.30 19.13
C LEU A 139 -15.39 18.57 17.62
N ARG A 140 -14.23 18.40 16.97
CA ARG A 140 -14.12 18.57 15.51
C ARG A 140 -14.98 17.59 14.73
N GLN A 141 -15.17 16.37 15.20
CA GLN A 141 -16.04 15.39 14.54
C GLN A 141 -17.54 15.69 14.73
N LEU A 142 -17.90 16.44 15.77
CA LEU A 142 -19.27 16.92 16.00
C LEU A 142 -19.64 18.14 15.14
N LEU A 143 -18.65 18.86 14.62
CA LEU A 143 -18.86 19.94 13.65
C LEU A 143 -19.20 19.40 12.25
N PRO A 144 -19.78 20.23 11.35
CA PRO A 144 -19.93 19.86 9.94
C PRO A 144 -18.60 19.43 9.31
N ASP A 145 -18.59 18.40 8.46
CA ASP A 145 -17.36 17.83 7.87
C ASP A 145 -16.48 18.87 7.16
N ALA A 146 -17.09 19.97 6.68
CA ALA A 146 -16.41 21.14 6.14
C ALA A 146 -15.31 21.70 7.06
N ILE A 147 -15.33 21.41 8.36
CA ILE A 147 -14.28 21.82 9.31
C ILE A 147 -12.91 21.23 8.96
N TYR A 148 -12.86 20.10 8.26
CA TYR A 148 -11.63 19.45 7.81
C TYR A 148 -11.08 19.99 6.48
N SER A 149 -11.72 21.01 5.89
CA SER A 149 -11.24 21.61 4.64
C SER A 149 -9.89 22.30 4.82
N SER A 150 -9.08 22.33 3.77
CA SER A 150 -7.78 23.01 3.78
C SER A 150 -7.88 24.54 3.76
N GLY A 151 -9.08 25.12 3.62
CA GLY A 151 -9.30 26.56 3.64
C GLY A 151 -10.76 26.94 3.92
N LYS A 152 -11.02 28.25 3.98
CA LYS A 152 -12.30 28.82 4.39
C LYS A 152 -13.46 28.32 3.53
N VAL A 153 -14.54 27.90 4.19
CA VAL A 153 -15.80 27.47 3.55
C VAL A 153 -16.91 28.47 3.88
N ALA A 154 -17.56 29.02 2.85
CA ALA A 154 -18.67 29.96 3.00
C ALA A 154 -20.02 29.24 3.11
N GLY A 155 -21.01 29.89 3.73
CA GLY A 155 -22.39 29.40 3.79
C GLY A 155 -22.62 28.22 4.74
N VAL A 156 -21.65 27.87 5.59
CA VAL A 156 -21.77 26.81 6.59
C VAL A 156 -22.08 27.42 7.96
N ALA A 157 -23.15 26.95 8.59
CA ALA A 157 -23.40 27.23 10.00
C ALA A 157 -22.56 26.27 10.86
N TRP A 158 -21.63 26.81 11.64
CA TRP A 158 -20.69 26.06 12.47
C TRP A 158 -21.33 25.66 13.81
N ARG A 159 -22.18 24.65 13.74
CA ARG A 159 -23.04 24.19 14.83
C ARG A 159 -22.56 22.89 15.43
N VAL A 160 -22.65 22.79 16.75
CA VAL A 160 -22.35 21.59 17.53
C VAL A 160 -23.57 21.25 18.37
N PRO A 161 -24.16 20.04 18.25
CA PRO A 161 -25.28 19.65 19.10
C PRO A 161 -24.84 19.58 20.56
N ALA A 162 -25.74 19.93 21.48
CA ALA A 162 -25.50 19.74 22.90
C ALA A 162 -25.29 18.26 23.21
N ILE A 163 -24.23 17.95 23.96
CA ILE A 163 -23.80 16.59 24.25
C ILE A 163 -22.85 16.60 25.44
N THR A 164 -22.92 15.56 26.26
CA THR A 164 -21.92 15.23 27.26
C THR A 164 -21.17 13.98 26.83
N VAL A 165 -19.84 14.02 26.85
CA VAL A 165 -18.96 12.90 26.53
C VAL A 165 -17.99 12.69 27.68
N THR A 166 -17.85 11.44 28.12
CA THR A 166 -16.79 11.02 29.05
C THR A 166 -16.02 9.89 28.41
N ASP A 167 -14.72 10.05 28.26
CA ASP A 167 -13.96 9.21 27.34
C ASP A 167 -12.51 9.02 27.78
N ARG A 168 -11.93 7.86 27.44
CA ARG A 168 -10.53 7.51 27.73
C ARG A 168 -10.08 6.34 26.85
N PRO A 169 -8.78 6.27 26.50
CA PRO A 169 -8.28 5.15 25.72
C PRO A 169 -8.24 3.86 26.53
N ARG A 170 -8.50 2.73 25.86
CA ARG A 170 -8.26 1.38 26.37
C ARG A 170 -6.77 1.09 26.54
N PHE A 171 -5.95 1.47 25.56
CA PHE A 171 -4.51 1.18 25.53
C PHE A 171 -3.68 2.46 25.54
N GLY A 172 -2.51 2.41 26.20
CA GLY A 172 -1.56 3.51 26.23
C GLY A 172 -0.73 3.62 24.94
N TRP A 173 -0.55 2.53 24.20
CA TRP A 173 0.09 2.52 22.88
C TRP A 173 -0.95 2.36 21.76
N ARG A 174 -1.05 3.35 20.87
CA ARG A 174 -2.00 3.34 19.76
C ARG A 174 -1.25 3.75 18.51
N GLY A 175 -0.60 2.78 17.89
CA GLY A 175 0.50 2.98 16.95
C GLY A 175 0.15 2.81 15.49
N PHE A 176 0.93 3.44 14.63
CA PHE A 176 0.98 3.19 13.21
C PHE A 176 2.43 3.19 12.75
N MET A 177 2.87 2.14 12.06
CA MET A 177 4.21 2.06 11.48
C MET A 177 4.18 2.42 9.99
N LEU A 178 5.08 3.32 9.59
CA LEU A 178 5.32 3.70 8.20
C LEU A 178 6.73 3.26 7.77
N ASP A 179 6.78 2.39 6.76
CA ASP A 179 8.01 2.04 6.04
C ASP A 179 8.39 3.11 5.04
N VAL A 180 9.43 3.88 5.37
CA VAL A 180 10.04 4.86 4.46
C VAL A 180 11.31 4.32 3.79
N ALA A 181 11.80 3.14 4.22
CA ALA A 181 13.02 2.54 3.71
C ALA A 181 12.81 1.96 2.31
N ARG A 182 11.76 1.16 2.09
CA ARG A 182 11.50 0.51 0.78
C ARG A 182 10.97 1.51 -0.24
N ARG A 183 10.15 2.46 0.22
CA ARG A 183 9.66 3.58 -0.56
C ARG A 183 9.70 4.84 0.28
N PHE A 184 10.46 5.83 -0.16
CA PHE A 184 10.55 7.09 0.57
C PHE A 184 9.23 7.87 0.50
N SER A 185 8.71 8.26 1.66
CA SER A 185 7.67 9.26 1.81
C SER A 185 8.31 10.51 2.39
N ASP A 186 8.12 11.65 1.73
CA ASP A 186 8.74 12.89 2.15
C ASP A 186 8.13 13.43 3.46
N LYS A 187 8.76 14.48 4.01
CA LYS A 187 8.32 15.14 5.23
C LYS A 187 6.86 15.62 5.17
N ALA A 188 6.39 16.10 4.01
CA ALA A 188 5.03 16.58 3.87
C ALA A 188 4.02 15.43 3.96
N THR A 189 4.32 14.30 3.33
CA THR A 189 3.51 13.07 3.43
C THR A 189 3.52 12.51 4.86
N VAL A 190 4.66 12.48 5.54
CA VAL A 190 4.72 12.06 6.96
C VAL A 190 3.88 12.97 7.86
N LYS A 191 3.93 14.30 7.66
CA LYS A 191 3.10 15.25 8.41
C LYS A 191 1.61 15.09 8.14
N ARG A 192 1.22 14.84 6.88
CA ARG A 192 -0.17 14.51 6.53
C ARG A 192 -0.65 13.24 7.24
N LEU A 193 0.18 12.21 7.33
CA LEU A 193 -0.13 11.02 8.09
C LEU A 193 -0.31 11.34 9.59
N ILE A 194 0.56 12.14 10.18
CA ILE A 194 0.43 12.59 11.59
C ILE A 194 -0.91 13.31 11.83
N ASP A 195 -1.38 14.15 10.90
CA ASP A 195 -2.71 14.77 10.98
C ASP A 195 -3.82 13.71 10.97
N ALA A 196 -3.69 12.65 10.17
CA ALA A 196 -4.65 11.53 10.18
C ALA A 196 -4.62 10.75 11.50
N LEU A 197 -3.43 10.45 12.05
CA LEU A 197 -3.28 9.78 13.34
C LEU A 197 -3.97 10.58 14.45
N ALA A 198 -3.80 11.90 14.45
CA ALA A 198 -4.39 12.81 15.42
C ALA A 198 -5.93 12.76 15.42
N VAL A 199 -6.55 12.80 14.23
CA VAL A 199 -8.03 12.71 14.09
C VAL A 199 -8.58 11.41 14.69
N HIS A 200 -7.79 10.34 14.64
CA HIS A 200 -8.13 9.02 15.16
C HIS A 200 -7.66 8.77 16.60
N LYS A 201 -7.10 9.79 17.26
CA LYS A 201 -6.56 9.68 18.62
C LYS A 201 -5.44 8.63 18.78
N LEU A 202 -4.74 8.31 17.69
CA LEU A 202 -3.53 7.50 17.72
C LEU A 202 -2.36 8.36 18.22
N ASN A 203 -1.43 7.77 18.98
CA ASN A 203 -0.42 8.52 19.74
C ASN A 203 1.02 8.07 19.49
N SER A 204 1.23 7.07 18.63
CA SER A 204 2.57 6.62 18.24
C SER A 204 2.68 6.53 16.73
N LEU A 205 3.74 7.13 16.17
CA LEU A 205 4.18 6.93 14.80
C LEU A 205 5.52 6.19 14.85
N HIS A 206 5.53 4.94 14.44
CA HIS A 206 6.74 4.14 14.30
C HIS A 206 7.32 4.37 12.89
N LEU A 207 8.51 4.97 12.81
CA LEU A 207 9.19 5.22 11.54
C LEU A 207 10.27 4.17 11.29
N HIS A 208 9.99 3.28 10.34
CA HIS A 208 10.94 2.30 9.84
C HIS A 208 11.90 2.98 8.84
N LEU A 209 13.05 3.43 9.35
CA LEU A 209 13.97 4.35 8.67
C LEU A 209 15.04 3.65 7.83
N THR A 210 15.31 2.37 8.08
CA THR A 210 16.46 1.67 7.51
C THR A 210 16.08 0.25 7.12
N ASP A 211 16.53 -0.22 5.96
CA ASP A 211 16.36 -1.60 5.54
C ASP A 211 17.44 -1.99 4.51
N ASN A 212 17.32 -3.19 3.92
CA ASN A 212 18.12 -3.65 2.80
C ASN A 212 18.09 -2.71 1.59
N ASP A 213 16.99 -2.01 1.38
CA ASP A 213 16.79 -1.14 0.22
C ASP A 213 17.34 0.26 0.42
N ALA A 214 17.36 0.79 1.65
CA ALA A 214 17.93 2.12 1.89
C ALA A 214 18.10 2.44 3.38
N TRP A 215 18.90 3.49 3.61
CA TRP A 215 19.00 4.18 4.89
C TRP A 215 18.47 5.62 4.72
N ARG A 216 17.50 6.03 5.54
CA ARG A 216 16.70 7.25 5.30
C ARG A 216 16.94 8.39 6.27
N VAL A 217 17.97 8.35 7.13
CA VAL A 217 18.26 9.44 8.08
C VAL A 217 19.74 9.82 8.05
N VAL A 218 20.06 11.11 8.04
CA VAL A 218 21.47 11.55 8.06
C VAL A 218 22.12 11.21 9.40
N ILE A 219 23.30 10.60 9.32
CA ILE A 219 24.24 10.40 10.43
C ILE A 219 25.53 11.15 10.06
N ASP A 220 25.87 12.20 10.80
CA ASP A 220 26.96 13.12 10.45
C ASP A 220 28.31 12.41 10.44
N LYS A 221 28.51 11.46 11.36
CA LYS A 221 29.73 10.64 11.42
C LYS A 221 29.85 9.67 10.23
N TYR A 222 28.73 9.30 9.61
CA TYR A 222 28.66 8.28 8.56
C TYR A 222 27.89 8.76 7.32
N PRO A 223 28.39 9.79 6.60
CA PRO A 223 27.66 10.45 5.52
C PRO A 223 27.31 9.52 4.34
N GLU A 224 28.11 8.48 4.08
CA GLU A 224 27.86 7.52 3.01
C GLU A 224 26.53 6.74 3.16
N LEU A 225 25.97 6.67 4.38
CA LEU A 225 24.66 6.05 4.62
C LEU A 225 23.54 6.74 3.82
N THR A 226 23.67 8.04 3.55
CA THR A 226 22.72 8.82 2.76
C THR A 226 23.26 9.19 1.37
N SER A 227 24.28 8.48 0.89
CA SER A 227 24.79 8.68 -0.48
C SER A 227 23.75 8.26 -1.53
N PRO A 228 23.78 8.84 -2.75
CA PRO A 228 22.89 8.42 -3.82
C PRO A 228 22.96 6.92 -4.12
N ARG A 229 24.11 6.28 -3.92
CA ARG A 229 24.27 4.82 -4.11
C ARG A 229 23.41 4.02 -3.13
N VAL A 230 23.33 4.45 -1.87
CA VAL A 230 22.61 3.74 -0.81
C VAL A 230 21.12 4.06 -0.84
N THR A 231 20.75 5.28 -1.24
CA THR A 231 19.36 5.74 -1.17
C THR A 231 18.59 5.62 -2.49
N ALA A 232 19.26 5.28 -3.60
CA ALA A 232 18.64 5.12 -4.92
C ALA A 232 17.78 3.86 -5.08
N ALA A 233 17.92 2.87 -4.18
CA ALA A 233 17.05 1.70 -4.19
C ALA A 233 15.65 2.03 -3.62
N GLY A 234 14.63 1.42 -4.23
CA GLY A 234 13.21 1.67 -3.97
C GLY A 234 12.45 2.29 -5.15
N SER A 235 11.12 2.21 -5.14
CA SER A 235 10.24 2.68 -6.23
C SER A 235 10.05 4.21 -6.29
N TYR A 236 10.91 4.99 -5.62
CA TYR A 236 10.75 6.45 -5.51
C TYR A 236 11.24 7.17 -6.77
N LYS A 237 10.34 7.96 -7.37
CA LYS A 237 10.61 8.82 -8.55
C LYS A 237 10.44 10.32 -8.25
N GLY A 238 10.49 10.71 -6.98
CA GLY A 238 10.32 12.12 -6.58
C GLY A 238 11.61 12.94 -6.73
N PRO A 239 11.48 14.28 -6.76
CA PRO A 239 12.60 15.18 -6.99
C PRO A 239 13.41 15.36 -5.70
N ASP A 240 14.66 14.90 -5.74
CA ASP A 240 15.75 15.18 -4.80
C ASP A 240 15.66 14.60 -3.37
N LYS A 241 16.71 13.86 -3.00
CA LYS A 241 17.07 13.38 -1.64
C LYS A 241 16.04 12.46 -0.97
N PRO A 242 16.06 11.14 -1.26
CA PRO A 242 15.18 10.18 -0.63
C PRO A 242 15.69 9.76 0.77
N PHE A 243 15.87 10.74 1.66
CA PHE A 243 16.24 10.61 3.06
C PHE A 243 15.90 11.91 3.81
N PHE A 244 15.75 11.82 5.13
CA PHE A 244 15.52 12.96 6.02
C PHE A 244 16.85 13.56 6.48
N SER A 245 16.98 14.88 6.37
CA SER A 245 18.00 15.60 7.12
C SER A 245 17.66 15.61 8.62
N LYS A 246 18.63 15.96 9.47
CA LYS A 246 18.39 16.17 10.91
C LYS A 246 17.30 17.22 11.16
N GLU A 247 17.23 18.26 10.33
CA GLU A 247 16.20 19.30 10.43
C GLU A 247 14.82 18.77 10.05
N ASP A 248 14.72 17.93 9.01
CA ASP A 248 13.46 17.28 8.66
C ASP A 248 12.94 16.43 9.81
N VAL A 249 13.82 15.64 10.45
CA VAL A 249 13.45 14.82 11.61
C VAL A 249 12.97 15.69 12.77
N ARG A 250 13.70 16.75 13.13
CA ARG A 250 13.28 17.68 14.20
C ARG A 250 11.93 18.31 13.90
N GLU A 251 11.69 18.70 12.65
CA GLU A 251 10.43 19.29 12.23
C GLU A 251 9.28 18.27 12.28
N ILE A 252 9.51 17.01 11.90
CA ILE A 252 8.55 15.90 12.03
C ILE A 252 8.22 15.66 13.51
N VAL A 253 9.23 15.51 14.36
CA VAL A 253 9.08 15.25 15.80
C VAL A 253 8.33 16.39 16.48
N ALA A 254 8.69 17.65 16.21
CA ALA A 254 7.98 18.81 16.75
C ALA A 254 6.53 18.88 16.28
N TYR A 255 6.26 18.56 15.01
CA TYR A 255 4.91 18.55 14.44
C TYR A 255 4.02 17.46 15.05
N ALA A 256 4.59 16.27 15.30
CA ALA A 256 3.93 15.16 15.99
C ALA A 256 3.66 15.48 17.46
N LYS A 257 4.64 16.06 18.16
CA LYS A 257 4.51 16.47 19.57
C LYS A 257 3.40 17.48 19.79
N ALA A 258 3.24 18.45 18.88
CA ALA A 258 2.12 19.40 18.92
C ALA A 258 0.73 18.73 18.81
N ARG A 259 0.69 17.46 18.39
CA ARG A 259 -0.51 16.61 18.28
C ARG A 259 -0.49 15.45 19.26
N TYR A 260 0.37 15.50 20.28
CA TYR A 260 0.52 14.45 21.29
C TYR A 260 0.82 13.07 20.68
N ILE A 261 1.57 13.05 19.57
CA ILE A 261 2.06 11.84 18.91
C ILE A 261 3.57 11.72 19.17
N THR A 262 3.98 10.56 19.67
CA THR A 262 5.37 10.17 19.86
C THR A 262 5.89 9.57 18.56
N VAL A 263 7.05 10.01 18.08
CA VAL A 263 7.71 9.41 16.91
C VAL A 263 8.78 8.45 17.41
N VAL A 264 8.66 7.17 17.06
CA VAL A 264 9.56 6.09 17.48
C VAL A 264 10.46 5.73 16.30
N PRO A 265 11.78 6.00 16.37
CA PRO A 265 12.70 5.63 15.31
C PRO A 265 13.00 4.12 15.35
N GLU A 266 13.13 3.54 14.16
CA GLU A 266 13.69 2.21 13.98
C GLU A 266 14.98 2.25 13.17
N ILE A 267 16.02 1.65 13.75
CA ILE A 267 17.28 1.34 13.06
C ILE A 267 17.44 -0.18 13.08
N GLU A 268 17.17 -0.80 11.93
CA GLU A 268 17.19 -2.26 11.73
C GLU A 268 18.58 -2.86 11.97
N MET A 269 18.62 -3.91 12.79
CA MET A 269 19.82 -4.68 13.11
C MET A 269 19.47 -6.04 13.76
N PRO A 270 20.36 -7.04 13.76
CA PRO A 270 21.51 -7.18 12.86
C PRO A 270 21.08 -7.52 11.42
N GLY A 271 19.82 -7.96 11.23
CA GLY A 271 19.20 -8.20 9.94
C GLY A 271 18.98 -6.92 9.14
N HIS A 272 18.42 -7.06 7.93
CA HIS A 272 17.95 -5.93 7.12
C HIS A 272 18.98 -4.81 6.89
N ALA A 273 20.27 -5.13 6.90
CA ALA A 273 21.36 -4.16 6.97
C ALA A 273 22.03 -3.88 5.62
N ARG A 274 21.56 -4.44 4.49
CA ARG A 274 22.25 -4.36 3.19
C ARG A 274 22.60 -2.93 2.78
N ALA A 275 21.74 -1.94 3.05
CA ALA A 275 22.02 -0.54 2.75
C ALA A 275 23.23 -0.01 3.55
N ALA A 276 23.24 -0.25 4.87
CA ALA A 276 24.32 0.18 5.76
C ALA A 276 25.64 -0.51 5.41
N VAL A 277 25.65 -1.83 5.23
CA VAL A 277 26.88 -2.58 4.91
C VAL A 277 27.35 -2.39 3.46
N SER A 278 26.49 -1.88 2.57
CA SER A 278 26.94 -1.42 1.24
C SER A 278 27.69 -0.09 1.30
N ALA A 279 27.37 0.75 2.30
CA ALA A 279 28.05 2.00 2.59
C ALA A 279 29.38 1.77 3.33
N TYR A 280 29.36 0.90 4.35
CA TYR A 280 30.50 0.54 5.19
C TYR A 280 30.66 -0.99 5.27
N PRO A 281 31.27 -1.63 4.26
CA PRO A 281 31.40 -3.09 4.18
C PRO A 281 32.19 -3.72 5.33
N GLU A 282 33.07 -2.97 5.99
CA GLU A 282 33.86 -3.43 7.13
C GLU A 282 33.03 -3.84 8.36
N PHE A 283 31.79 -3.37 8.46
CA PHE A 283 30.86 -3.71 9.57
C PHE A 283 29.88 -4.84 9.20
N GLY A 284 29.92 -5.34 7.97
CA GLY A 284 28.97 -6.32 7.45
C GLY A 284 29.52 -7.74 7.33
N ASP A 285 28.60 -8.68 7.09
CA ASP A 285 28.88 -10.07 6.72
C ASP A 285 29.23 -10.25 5.22
N GLY A 286 29.15 -9.16 4.43
CA GLY A 286 29.29 -9.18 2.98
C GLY A 286 28.00 -9.50 2.21
N ARG A 287 26.85 -9.54 2.90
CA ARG A 287 25.51 -9.76 2.33
C ARG A 287 24.53 -8.70 2.82
N ASN A 288 23.78 -9.00 3.89
CA ASN A 288 22.64 -8.20 4.35
C ASN A 288 22.54 -8.15 5.88
N THR A 289 23.59 -8.57 6.61
CA THR A 289 23.60 -8.48 8.07
C THR A 289 24.85 -7.76 8.56
N PHE A 290 24.73 -7.13 9.73
CA PHE A 290 25.89 -6.67 10.47
C PHE A 290 26.73 -7.86 10.98
N ASN A 291 28.04 -7.66 11.09
CA ASN A 291 28.96 -8.70 11.55
C ASN A 291 29.12 -8.65 13.08
N PRO A 292 28.57 -9.64 13.82
CA PRO A 292 28.59 -9.65 15.28
C PRO A 292 29.97 -9.95 15.87
N ALA A 293 30.92 -10.44 15.07
CA ALA A 293 32.28 -10.74 15.54
C ALA A 293 33.23 -9.53 15.46
N VAL A 294 32.77 -8.39 14.94
CA VAL A 294 33.60 -7.19 14.74
C VAL A 294 33.20 -6.14 15.76
N GLU A 295 34.10 -5.81 16.68
CA GLU A 295 33.88 -4.77 17.71
C GLU A 295 33.55 -3.40 17.11
N GLY A 296 34.13 -3.08 15.96
CA GLY A 296 33.84 -1.86 15.21
C GLY A 296 32.37 -1.75 14.78
N THR A 297 31.66 -2.86 14.57
CA THR A 297 30.23 -2.88 14.25
C THR A 297 29.40 -2.29 15.39
N TYR A 298 29.71 -2.68 16.63
CA TYR A 298 29.01 -2.16 17.81
C TYR A 298 29.31 -0.67 18.02
N ALA A 299 30.55 -0.23 17.80
CA ALA A 299 30.90 1.18 17.86
C ALA A 299 30.15 2.00 16.79
N PHE A 300 30.11 1.50 15.55
CA PHE A 300 29.37 2.12 14.44
C PHE A 300 27.89 2.27 14.76
N LEU A 301 27.24 1.23 15.27
CA LEU A 301 25.83 1.28 15.65
C LEU A 301 25.59 2.15 16.88
N ASP A 302 26.50 2.13 17.86
CA ASP A 302 26.42 3.00 19.04
C ASP A 302 26.47 4.49 18.67
N ASP A 303 27.35 4.84 17.74
CA ASP A 303 27.45 6.18 17.17
C ASP A 303 26.15 6.56 16.41
N CYS A 304 25.64 5.68 15.54
CA CYS A 304 24.37 5.90 14.83
C CYS A 304 23.20 6.11 15.81
N LEU A 305 23.07 5.24 16.80
CA LEU A 305 22.02 5.31 17.82
C LEU A 305 22.16 6.58 18.66
N THR A 306 23.37 7.02 18.97
CA THR A 306 23.59 8.28 19.70
C THR A 306 23.01 9.47 18.92
N GLU A 307 23.36 9.60 17.63
CA GLU A 307 22.84 10.70 16.80
C GLU A 307 21.32 10.60 16.58
N VAL A 308 20.78 9.38 16.43
CA VAL A 308 19.32 9.18 16.29
C VAL A 308 18.61 9.54 17.58
N MET A 309 19.04 9.03 18.73
CA MET A 309 18.40 9.31 20.03
C MET A 309 18.41 10.80 20.39
N GLU A 310 19.39 11.58 19.92
CA GLU A 310 19.40 13.05 20.08
C GLU A 310 18.33 13.77 19.25
N LEU A 311 17.85 13.17 18.16
CA LEU A 311 16.88 13.79 17.24
C LEU A 311 15.43 13.51 17.62
N PHE A 312 15.17 12.36 18.23
CA PHE A 312 13.81 11.91 18.56
C PHE A 312 13.49 12.16 20.04
N ASP A 313 12.41 12.91 20.30
CA ASP A 313 11.92 13.22 21.65
C ASP A 313 11.12 12.04 22.23
N THR A 314 11.79 10.90 22.41
CA THR A 314 11.20 9.66 22.92
C THR A 314 12.28 8.82 23.62
N PRO A 315 11.94 8.07 24.68
CA PRO A 315 12.86 7.06 25.20
C PRO A 315 12.89 5.80 24.35
N TYR A 316 11.88 5.54 23.50
CA TYR A 316 11.75 4.30 22.74
C TYR A 316 12.63 4.30 21.49
N VAL A 317 13.41 3.24 21.30
CA VAL A 317 14.20 3.03 20.08
C VAL A 317 13.98 1.61 19.60
N HIS A 318 13.45 1.45 18.40
CA HIS A 318 13.26 0.14 17.78
C HIS A 318 14.56 -0.29 17.11
N MET A 319 15.06 -1.47 17.46
CA MET A 319 16.30 -2.03 16.91
C MET A 319 16.04 -3.17 15.90
N GLY A 320 14.79 -3.36 15.49
CA GLY A 320 14.45 -4.42 14.54
C GLY A 320 14.51 -5.81 15.19
N ALA A 321 15.54 -6.58 14.83
CA ALA A 321 15.81 -7.96 15.22
C ALA A 321 14.93 -9.03 14.54
N ASP A 322 14.25 -8.70 13.44
CA ASP A 322 13.48 -9.67 12.65
C ASP A 322 14.32 -10.36 11.55
N GLU A 323 13.80 -11.52 11.13
CA GLU A 323 14.23 -12.26 9.93
C GLU A 323 15.75 -12.45 9.75
N VAL A 324 16.49 -12.51 10.86
CA VAL A 324 17.95 -12.64 10.83
C VAL A 324 18.34 -13.98 10.21
N GLN A 325 18.92 -13.93 9.02
CA GLN A 325 19.36 -15.13 8.30
C GLN A 325 20.76 -15.58 8.76
N GLY A 326 21.03 -15.56 10.07
CA GLY A 326 22.38 -15.77 10.64
C GLY A 326 23.05 -17.05 10.14
N ARG A 327 22.28 -18.14 9.96
CA ARG A 327 22.79 -19.40 9.38
C ARG A 327 23.23 -19.30 7.91
N HIS A 328 22.62 -18.42 7.11
CA HIS A 328 23.01 -18.22 5.71
C HIS A 328 24.08 -17.12 5.57
N SER A 329 24.04 -16.16 6.47
CA SER A 329 24.90 -14.97 6.51
C SER A 329 26.26 -15.23 7.12
N TRP A 330 26.31 -15.90 8.27
CA TRP A 330 27.52 -15.99 9.09
C TRP A 330 28.29 -17.31 8.96
N ASP A 331 27.68 -18.37 8.44
CA ASP A 331 28.29 -19.71 8.25
C ASP A 331 29.53 -19.72 7.35
N LYS A 332 29.82 -18.60 6.68
CA LYS A 332 31.00 -18.43 5.82
C LYS A 332 31.83 -17.20 6.20
N VAL A 333 31.63 -16.65 7.40
CA VAL A 333 32.33 -15.47 7.90
C VAL A 333 33.38 -15.94 8.92
N PRO A 334 34.68 -15.99 8.57
CA PRO A 334 35.71 -16.58 9.44
C PRO A 334 35.82 -15.94 10.83
N ALA A 335 35.48 -14.66 10.95
CA ALA A 335 35.43 -13.95 12.23
C ALA A 335 34.31 -14.49 13.14
N VAL A 336 33.14 -14.82 12.59
CA VAL A 336 32.04 -15.41 13.37
C VAL A 336 32.38 -16.83 13.80
N ASP A 337 33.01 -17.64 12.94
CA ASP A 337 33.51 -18.97 13.33
C ASP A 337 34.54 -18.88 14.48
N ALA A 338 35.41 -17.88 14.46
CA ALA A 338 36.36 -17.63 15.54
C ALA A 338 35.64 -17.25 16.84
N MET A 339 34.69 -16.32 16.77
CA MET A 339 33.87 -15.89 17.89
C MET A 339 33.07 -17.05 18.50
N MET A 340 32.45 -17.90 17.67
CA MET A 340 31.71 -19.07 18.15
C MET A 340 32.62 -20.03 18.90
N ARG A 341 33.85 -20.30 18.41
CA ARG A 341 34.84 -21.13 19.11
C ARG A 341 35.33 -20.49 20.42
N GLU A 342 35.63 -19.19 20.40
CA GLU A 342 36.13 -18.46 21.57
C GLU A 342 35.09 -18.41 22.69
N ARG A 343 33.82 -18.15 22.34
CA ARG A 343 32.72 -17.98 23.28
C ARG A 343 31.95 -19.27 23.57
N GLY A 344 32.29 -20.36 22.88
CA GLY A 344 31.64 -21.66 23.04
C GLY A 344 30.20 -21.71 22.51
N PHE A 345 29.83 -20.83 21.58
CA PHE A 345 28.51 -20.87 20.95
C PHE A 345 28.37 -22.09 20.05
N GLN A 346 27.25 -22.79 20.20
CA GLN A 346 26.88 -23.98 19.44
C GLN A 346 26.06 -23.63 18.20
N THR A 347 25.36 -22.48 18.21
CA THR A 347 24.46 -22.09 17.13
C THR A 347 24.61 -20.62 16.74
N HIS A 348 24.24 -20.27 15.50
CA HIS A 348 24.19 -18.87 15.07
C HIS A 348 23.10 -18.07 15.80
N GLN A 349 22.05 -18.72 16.30
CA GLN A 349 21.05 -18.07 17.15
C GLN A 349 21.66 -17.57 18.47
N GLU A 350 22.65 -18.25 19.04
CA GLU A 350 23.37 -17.74 20.22
C GLU A 350 24.25 -16.52 19.88
N VAL A 351 24.75 -16.45 18.65
CA VAL A 351 25.48 -15.27 18.13
C VAL A 351 24.53 -14.08 17.97
N GLU A 352 23.34 -14.32 17.41
CA GLU A 352 22.27 -13.33 17.30
C GLU A 352 21.82 -12.83 18.69
N ALA A 353 21.54 -13.75 19.61
CA ALA A 353 21.20 -13.44 21.00
C ALA A 353 22.27 -12.59 21.70
N TYR A 354 23.55 -12.84 21.40
CA TYR A 354 24.65 -12.04 21.92
C TYR A 354 24.62 -10.62 21.35
N PHE A 355 24.41 -10.48 20.04
CA PHE A 355 24.31 -9.19 19.37
C PHE A 355 23.13 -8.38 19.92
N ASP A 356 21.94 -8.98 19.97
CA ASP A 356 20.72 -8.27 20.36
C ASP A 356 20.78 -7.79 21.81
N ARG A 357 21.29 -8.65 22.71
CA ARG A 357 21.49 -8.28 24.11
C ARG A 357 22.44 -7.10 24.24
N ARG A 358 23.54 -7.13 23.51
CA ARG A 358 24.53 -6.06 23.55
C ARG A 358 23.96 -4.74 23.02
N MET A 359 23.18 -4.76 21.94
CA MET A 359 22.55 -3.55 21.41
C MET A 359 21.45 -3.02 22.34
N ALA A 360 20.62 -3.90 22.91
CA ALA A 360 19.63 -3.52 23.92
C ALA A 360 20.29 -2.88 25.15
N ASP A 361 21.40 -3.45 25.65
CA ASP A 361 22.18 -2.92 26.77
C ASP A 361 22.79 -1.54 26.45
N LEU A 362 23.23 -1.31 25.21
CA LEU A 362 23.74 0.00 24.77
C LEU A 362 22.62 1.05 24.75
N ILE A 363 21.44 0.74 24.21
CA ILE A 363 20.27 1.63 24.22
C ILE A 363 19.91 1.98 25.68
N ILE A 364 19.87 0.97 26.55
CA ILE A 364 19.63 1.12 27.98
C ILE A 364 20.67 2.02 28.65
N ALA A 365 21.95 1.86 28.33
CA ALA A 365 23.04 2.62 28.94
C ALA A 365 22.96 4.11 28.57
N LYS A 366 22.36 4.44 27.41
CA LYS A 366 22.06 5.81 26.98
C LYS A 366 20.74 6.36 27.54
N GLY A 367 20.04 5.60 28.39
CA GLY A 367 18.76 5.99 28.98
C GLY A 367 17.54 5.69 28.10
N GLY A 368 17.72 4.96 26.99
CA GLY A 368 16.64 4.53 26.12
C GLY A 368 15.92 3.27 26.63
N VAL A 369 14.80 2.97 25.96
CA VAL A 369 14.00 1.76 26.12
C VAL A 369 14.08 1.01 24.79
N PRO A 370 14.76 -0.15 24.75
CA PRO A 370 14.89 -0.90 23.52
C PRO A 370 13.55 -1.54 23.14
N CYS A 371 13.20 -1.43 21.88
CA CYS A 371 12.05 -2.08 21.26
C CYS A 371 12.53 -3.00 20.12
N GLY A 372 11.81 -4.05 19.79
CA GLY A 372 12.15 -4.91 18.65
C GLY A 372 11.04 -5.89 18.33
N TRP A 373 11.12 -6.53 17.17
CA TRP A 373 10.22 -7.58 16.72
C TRP A 373 10.31 -8.81 17.65
N ASP A 374 9.27 -9.65 17.67
CA ASP A 374 9.13 -10.66 18.72
C ASP A 374 10.13 -11.82 18.66
N GLU A 375 10.89 -11.97 17.57
CA GLU A 375 12.08 -12.81 17.48
C GLU A 375 13.03 -12.60 18.66
N ALA A 376 13.29 -11.34 19.01
CA ALA A 376 14.20 -10.97 20.10
C ALA A 376 13.75 -11.53 21.47
N THR A 377 12.45 -11.80 21.65
CA THR A 377 11.91 -12.38 22.90
C THR A 377 12.29 -13.84 23.10
N GLU A 378 12.85 -14.50 22.08
CA GLU A 378 13.38 -15.86 22.20
C GLU A 378 14.64 -15.88 23.06
N TYR A 379 15.35 -14.76 23.11
CA TYR A 379 16.57 -14.55 23.88
C TYR A 379 16.29 -14.07 25.31
N ASP A 380 17.35 -13.97 26.11
CA ASP A 380 17.30 -13.45 27.48
C ASP A 380 17.74 -11.98 27.47
N LEU A 381 16.78 -11.10 27.20
CA LEU A 381 16.94 -9.64 27.18
C LEU A 381 16.40 -9.01 28.46
N ASP A 382 16.93 -7.83 28.81
CA ASP A 382 16.43 -7.05 29.95
C ASP A 382 14.91 -6.80 29.83
N ARG A 383 14.20 -6.87 30.96
CA ARG A 383 12.72 -6.72 31.01
C ARG A 383 12.23 -5.34 30.58
N ARG A 384 13.11 -4.34 30.46
CA ARG A 384 12.81 -3.05 29.84
C ARG A 384 12.53 -3.19 28.35
N PHE A 385 13.02 -4.22 27.68
CA PHE A 385 12.72 -4.48 26.27
C PHE A 385 11.21 -4.59 26.03
N ILE A 386 10.72 -3.90 24.99
CA ILE A 386 9.33 -3.96 24.52
C ILE A 386 9.29 -4.73 23.21
N ALA A 387 8.52 -5.81 23.16
CA ALA A 387 8.40 -6.63 21.96
C ALA A 387 7.21 -6.19 21.09
N PHE A 388 7.43 -6.17 19.78
CA PHE A 388 6.41 -5.93 18.76
C PHE A 388 6.00 -7.29 18.19
N TRP A 389 4.85 -7.81 18.65
CA TRP A 389 4.39 -9.15 18.29
C TRP A 389 3.66 -9.14 16.95
N TRP A 390 4.33 -9.69 15.94
CA TRP A 390 3.84 -9.71 14.56
C TRP A 390 3.54 -11.13 14.05
N ARG A 391 4.21 -12.16 14.58
CA ARG A 391 4.12 -13.56 14.10
C ARG A 391 2.86 -14.28 14.59
N ASN A 392 1.70 -13.86 14.10
CA ASN A 392 0.40 -14.39 14.52
C ASN A 392 0.16 -15.86 14.19
N TRP A 393 0.93 -16.45 13.27
CA TRP A 393 0.94 -17.89 13.00
C TRP A 393 1.67 -18.70 14.09
N SER A 394 2.38 -18.03 14.99
CA SER A 394 3.08 -18.62 16.14
C SER A 394 2.58 -18.01 17.46
N PRO A 395 1.29 -18.17 17.83
CA PRO A 395 0.70 -17.51 19.00
C PRO A 395 1.38 -17.87 20.32
N GLY A 396 2.02 -19.04 20.42
CA GLY A 396 2.81 -19.42 21.59
C GLY A 396 4.01 -18.49 21.87
N LYS A 397 4.49 -17.72 20.88
CA LYS A 397 5.55 -16.72 21.06
C LYS A 397 5.07 -15.53 21.90
N LEU A 398 3.84 -15.07 21.67
CA LEU A 398 3.20 -14.04 22.50
C LEU A 398 3.10 -14.52 23.95
N GLU A 399 2.57 -15.72 24.18
CA GLU A 399 2.43 -16.28 25.52
C GLU A 399 3.79 -16.43 26.23
N ALA A 400 4.81 -16.90 25.51
CA ALA A 400 6.15 -17.06 26.05
C ALA A 400 6.78 -15.71 26.42
N ALA A 401 6.66 -14.69 25.57
CA ALA A 401 7.17 -13.35 25.83
C ALA A 401 6.50 -12.72 27.07
N VAL A 402 5.18 -12.85 27.18
CA VAL A 402 4.42 -12.38 28.34
C VAL A 402 4.84 -13.11 29.62
N LYS A 403 4.99 -14.46 29.58
CA LYS A 403 5.46 -15.26 30.72
C LYS A 403 6.89 -14.91 31.15
N LYS A 404 7.76 -14.54 30.22
CA LYS A 404 9.10 -13.99 30.50
C LYS A 404 9.07 -12.58 31.11
N GLY A 405 7.89 -11.95 31.15
CA GLY A 405 7.69 -10.65 31.78
C GLY A 405 7.96 -9.46 30.87
N HIS A 406 8.00 -9.66 29.55
CA HIS A 406 8.13 -8.58 28.56
C HIS A 406 6.82 -7.80 28.41
N ARG A 407 6.95 -6.52 28.04
CA ARG A 407 5.83 -5.69 27.61
C ARG A 407 5.69 -5.81 26.10
N ILE A 408 4.46 -5.79 25.60
CA ILE A 408 4.14 -6.13 24.21
C ILE A 408 3.34 -5.01 23.55
N VAL A 409 3.70 -4.66 22.33
CA VAL A 409 2.83 -3.99 21.36
C VAL A 409 2.35 -5.05 20.37
N ALA A 410 1.04 -5.21 20.23
CA ALA A 410 0.47 -6.23 19.36
C ALA A 410 0.23 -5.67 17.94
N CYS A 411 0.97 -6.20 16.97
CA CYS A 411 0.94 -5.79 15.57
C CYS A 411 0.95 -7.01 14.62
N PRO A 412 0.05 -7.99 14.83
CA PRO A 412 0.08 -9.26 14.12
C PRO A 412 -0.05 -9.06 12.60
N ALA A 413 0.73 -9.79 11.80
CA ALA A 413 0.67 -9.71 10.34
C ALA A 413 -0.77 -9.82 9.81
N ASN A 414 -1.58 -10.68 10.40
CA ASN A 414 -3.03 -10.66 10.24
C ASN A 414 -3.72 -10.25 11.57
N PRO A 415 -4.56 -9.19 11.62
CA PRO A 415 -5.01 -8.35 10.51
C PRO A 415 -4.24 -7.02 10.36
N MET A 416 -3.09 -6.81 11.02
CA MET A 416 -2.48 -5.49 11.16
C MET A 416 -1.44 -5.09 10.11
N TYR A 417 -1.07 -5.97 9.17
CA TYR A 417 -0.25 -5.57 8.02
C TYR A 417 -1.14 -5.04 6.90
N ILE A 418 -1.34 -3.73 6.87
CA ILE A 418 -2.35 -3.10 6.01
C ILE A 418 -1.91 -2.92 4.55
N ALA A 419 -0.64 -3.26 4.24
CA ALA A 419 -0.15 -3.43 2.87
C ALA A 419 -0.75 -4.65 2.15
N SER A 420 -1.30 -5.61 2.92
CA SER A 420 -2.03 -6.73 2.37
C SER A 420 -3.31 -6.29 1.63
N PRO A 421 -3.89 -7.15 0.78
CA PRO A 421 -5.21 -6.91 0.22
C PRO A 421 -6.23 -6.63 1.33
N GLN A 422 -7.18 -5.73 1.12
CA GLN A 422 -8.27 -5.41 2.04
C GLN A 422 -9.64 -5.84 1.50
N GLU A 423 -9.66 -6.39 0.29
CA GLU A 423 -10.73 -7.20 -0.25
C GLU A 423 -10.15 -8.36 -1.07
N ARG A 424 -11.01 -9.36 -1.33
CA ARG A 424 -10.65 -10.48 -2.20
C ARG A 424 -10.31 -9.95 -3.60
N GLY A 425 -9.15 -10.35 -4.13
CA GLY A 425 -8.67 -9.98 -5.46
C GLY A 425 -8.10 -8.57 -5.62
N GLU A 426 -7.97 -7.80 -4.54
CA GLU A 426 -7.23 -6.54 -4.56
C GLU A 426 -5.73 -6.80 -4.68
N HIS A 427 -5.02 -5.96 -5.43
CA HIS A 427 -3.57 -5.96 -5.44
C HIS A 427 -3.02 -5.57 -4.05
N GLY A 428 -2.10 -6.36 -3.54
CA GLY A 428 -1.49 -6.14 -2.24
C GLY A 428 -0.44 -7.21 -1.96
N SER A 429 0.23 -7.11 -0.83
CA SER A 429 1.15 -8.18 -0.46
C SER A 429 0.41 -9.38 0.15
N HIS A 430 0.58 -10.55 -0.45
CA HIS A 430 -0.05 -11.80 -0.02
C HIS A 430 0.82 -12.63 0.94
N TRP A 431 1.91 -12.06 1.48
CA TRP A 431 2.92 -12.79 2.29
C TRP A 431 2.30 -13.69 3.38
N TYR A 432 1.22 -13.23 4.03
CA TYR A 432 0.64 -13.90 5.20
C TYR A 432 -0.82 -14.36 5.03
N GLY A 433 -1.30 -14.50 3.79
CA GLY A 433 -2.58 -15.14 3.48
C GLY A 433 -3.74 -14.19 3.15
N GLU A 434 -4.78 -14.21 3.99
CA GLU A 434 -6.09 -13.58 3.74
C GLU A 434 -6.06 -12.04 3.68
N ALA A 435 -7.16 -11.44 3.22
CA ALA A 435 -7.29 -9.98 3.17
C ALA A 435 -7.37 -9.38 4.57
N ASN A 436 -6.58 -8.35 4.85
CA ASN A 436 -6.59 -7.56 6.09
C ASN A 436 -7.59 -6.41 5.98
N THR A 437 -8.87 -6.75 6.10
CA THR A 437 -9.98 -5.81 5.93
C THR A 437 -10.19 -4.97 7.20
N ALA A 438 -10.80 -3.78 7.04
CA ALA A 438 -11.24 -2.97 8.19
C ALA A 438 -12.15 -3.76 9.15
N ARG A 439 -12.95 -4.70 8.63
CA ARG A 439 -13.77 -5.61 9.43
C ARG A 439 -12.94 -6.53 10.31
N ARG A 440 -11.93 -7.20 9.75
CA ARG A 440 -11.08 -8.11 10.54
C ARG A 440 -10.31 -7.36 11.61
N VAL A 441 -9.83 -6.16 11.29
CA VAL A 441 -9.21 -5.27 12.28
C VAL A 441 -10.22 -4.93 13.38
N TYR A 442 -11.43 -4.49 13.01
CA TYR A 442 -12.47 -4.11 13.96
C TYR A 442 -12.95 -5.26 14.85
N GLU A 443 -13.05 -6.48 14.32
CA GLU A 443 -13.52 -7.66 15.06
C GLU A 443 -12.41 -8.32 15.90
N TRP A 444 -11.15 -7.98 15.65
CA TRP A 444 -10.02 -8.56 16.39
C TRP A 444 -9.98 -8.09 17.86
N GLU A 445 -9.65 -9.02 18.74
CA GLU A 445 -9.44 -8.79 20.18
C GLU A 445 -7.94 -8.97 20.50
N PRO A 446 -7.22 -7.88 20.83
CA PRO A 446 -5.76 -7.93 21.01
C PRO A 446 -5.28 -8.68 22.25
N VAL A 447 -6.14 -8.82 23.28
CA VAL A 447 -5.77 -9.45 24.55
C VAL A 447 -6.44 -10.82 24.65
N PRO A 448 -5.66 -11.92 24.56
CA PRO A 448 -6.18 -13.27 24.71
C PRO A 448 -6.96 -13.46 26.01
N ASP A 449 -8.10 -14.17 25.96
CA ASP A 449 -8.92 -14.48 27.15
C ASP A 449 -8.18 -15.34 28.18
N ALA A 450 -7.15 -16.07 27.74
CA ALA A 450 -6.34 -16.92 28.62
C ALA A 450 -5.42 -16.12 29.54
N PHE A 451 -5.21 -14.82 29.30
CA PHE A 451 -4.32 -14.00 30.12
C PHE A 451 -4.99 -13.57 31.42
N SER A 452 -4.26 -13.71 32.52
CA SER A 452 -4.60 -13.08 33.79
C SER A 452 -4.60 -11.55 33.68
N GLU A 453 -5.16 -10.86 34.68
CA GLU A 453 -5.19 -9.39 34.69
C GLU A 453 -3.78 -8.77 34.64
N SER A 454 -2.80 -9.39 35.30
CA SER A 454 -1.40 -8.95 35.24
C SER A 454 -0.77 -9.15 33.86
N GLU A 455 -1.03 -10.29 33.22
CA GLU A 455 -0.53 -10.60 31.88
C GLU A 455 -1.17 -9.68 30.83
N ALA A 456 -2.47 -9.40 30.97
CA ALA A 456 -3.19 -8.45 30.11
C ALA A 456 -2.59 -7.04 30.18
N LYS A 457 -2.13 -6.59 31.36
CA LYS A 457 -1.45 -5.28 31.54
C LYS A 457 -0.09 -5.20 30.85
N GLN A 458 0.52 -6.33 30.48
CA GLN A 458 1.75 -6.35 29.69
C GLN A 458 1.50 -6.00 28.22
N ILE A 459 0.26 -6.11 27.73
CA ILE A 459 -0.12 -5.63 26.40
C ILE A 459 -0.32 -4.10 26.48
N LEU A 460 0.69 -3.35 26.04
CA LEU A 460 0.69 -1.89 26.07
C LEU A 460 -0.33 -1.29 25.09
N GLY A 461 -0.58 -2.01 24.00
CA GLY A 461 -1.56 -1.65 23.00
C GLY A 461 -1.32 -2.29 21.64
N VAL A 462 -1.76 -1.61 20.59
CA VAL A 462 -1.83 -2.15 19.23
C VAL A 462 -1.19 -1.21 18.22
N GLU A 463 -0.72 -1.79 17.11
CA GLU A 463 -0.14 -1.04 16.00
C GLU A 463 -0.49 -1.68 14.65
N ALA A 464 -0.80 -0.85 13.65
CA ALA A 464 -0.89 -1.27 12.25
C ALA A 464 0.42 -0.97 11.52
N CYS A 465 0.90 -1.92 10.71
CA CYS A 465 2.15 -1.78 9.97
C CYS A 465 1.89 -1.63 8.48
N LEU A 466 2.42 -0.56 7.89
CA LEU A 466 2.39 -0.31 6.46
C LEU A 466 3.80 -0.48 5.86
N TRP A 467 4.09 -1.70 5.41
CA TRP A 467 5.26 -2.02 4.60
C TRP A 467 5.08 -1.55 3.15
N THR A 468 6.04 -0.84 2.57
CA THR A 468 5.82 -0.10 1.31
C THR A 468 6.52 -0.69 0.08
N ALA A 469 7.08 -1.90 0.18
CA ALA A 469 7.83 -2.58 -0.88
C ALA A 469 7.16 -2.57 -2.28
N ILE A 470 5.84 -2.74 -2.34
CA ILE A 470 5.09 -2.78 -3.61
C ILE A 470 4.44 -1.45 -4.00
N MET A 471 4.47 -0.46 -3.12
CA MET A 471 3.75 0.79 -3.30
C MET A 471 4.57 1.77 -4.15
N LYS A 472 3.93 2.36 -5.16
CA LYS A 472 4.60 3.29 -6.08
C LYS A 472 4.25 4.76 -5.81
N THR A 473 3.10 5.05 -5.21
CA THR A 473 2.56 6.42 -5.05
C THR A 473 1.94 6.64 -3.68
N ASP A 474 1.90 7.90 -3.23
CA ASP A 474 1.32 8.28 -1.93
C ASP A 474 -0.18 8.02 -1.91
N ALA A 475 -0.85 8.19 -3.05
CA ALA A 475 -2.24 7.76 -3.21
C ALA A 475 -2.43 6.27 -2.87
N TRP A 476 -1.53 5.38 -3.28
CA TRP A 476 -1.67 3.96 -2.93
C TRP A 476 -1.47 3.72 -1.42
N LEU A 477 -0.51 4.42 -0.81
CA LEU A 477 -0.31 4.39 0.64
C LEU A 477 -1.58 4.83 1.37
N GLU A 478 -2.17 5.95 0.95
CA GLU A 478 -3.40 6.48 1.55
C GLU A 478 -4.57 5.51 1.32
N TYR A 479 -4.68 4.91 0.13
CA TYR A 479 -5.69 3.90 -0.19
C TYR A 479 -5.65 2.69 0.75
N LYS A 480 -4.46 2.23 1.12
CA LYS A 480 -4.25 1.14 2.09
C LYS A 480 -4.45 1.60 3.53
N THR A 481 -4.31 2.88 3.82
CA THR A 481 -4.46 3.41 5.18
C THR A 481 -5.93 3.63 5.53
N PHE A 482 -6.70 4.19 4.60
CA PHE A 482 -8.08 4.60 4.83
C PHE A 482 -9.06 3.62 4.14
N PRO A 483 -10.03 3.01 4.87
CA PRO A 483 -10.49 3.38 6.20
C PRO A 483 -9.95 2.52 7.35
N VAL A 484 -8.97 1.63 7.14
CA VAL A 484 -8.51 0.68 8.18
C VAL A 484 -8.02 1.37 9.45
N ILE A 485 -7.42 2.55 9.33
CA ILE A 485 -7.03 3.39 10.48
C ILE A 485 -8.20 3.69 11.45
N ALA A 486 -9.44 3.79 10.94
CA ALA A 486 -10.62 3.98 11.79
C ALA A 486 -10.94 2.74 12.63
N ALA A 487 -10.76 1.55 12.07
CA ALA A 487 -10.94 0.30 12.79
C ALA A 487 -9.84 0.10 13.84
N LEU A 488 -8.59 0.40 13.48
CA LEU A 488 -7.46 0.42 14.42
C LEU A 488 -7.75 1.34 15.60
N ALA A 489 -8.26 2.55 15.35
CA ALA A 489 -8.60 3.51 16.38
C ALA A 489 -9.64 2.97 17.37
N GLU A 490 -10.72 2.34 16.90
CA GLU A 490 -11.74 1.76 17.79
C GLU A 490 -11.22 0.58 18.60
N VAL A 491 -10.41 -0.31 18.00
CA VAL A 491 -9.74 -1.41 18.73
C VAL A 491 -8.82 -0.86 19.83
N ALA A 492 -8.10 0.21 19.53
CA ALA A 492 -7.11 0.82 20.41
C ALA A 492 -7.75 1.64 21.55
N TRP A 493 -8.95 2.17 21.33
CA TRP A 493 -9.61 3.13 22.21
C TRP A 493 -10.74 2.53 23.04
N ILE A 494 -11.59 1.69 22.45
CA ILE A 494 -12.83 1.24 23.10
C ILE A 494 -12.55 0.03 24.01
N PRO A 495 -13.06 0.02 25.26
CA PRO A 495 -12.94 -1.12 26.16
C PRO A 495 -13.42 -2.44 25.54
N LYS A 496 -12.77 -3.53 25.94
CA LYS A 496 -13.17 -4.89 25.53
C LYS A 496 -14.64 -5.13 25.87
N GLY A 497 -15.41 -5.60 24.88
CA GLY A 497 -16.84 -5.89 25.04
C GLY A 497 -17.78 -4.68 24.93
N SER A 498 -17.26 -3.46 24.71
CA SER A 498 -18.05 -2.23 24.58
C SER A 498 -18.13 -1.69 23.15
N ARG A 499 -17.50 -2.36 22.18
CA ARG A 499 -17.62 -2.01 20.75
C ARG A 499 -19.01 -2.38 20.24
N ASP A 500 -19.58 -1.54 19.39
CA ASP A 500 -20.81 -1.85 18.68
C ASP A 500 -20.61 -3.00 17.70
N ASP A 501 -21.70 -3.48 17.10
CA ASP A 501 -21.58 -4.38 15.95
C ASP A 501 -20.91 -3.68 14.75
N TYR A 502 -20.39 -4.51 13.84
CA TYR A 502 -19.69 -4.00 12.66
C TYR A 502 -20.58 -3.13 11.73
N PRO A 503 -21.87 -3.44 11.49
CA PRO A 503 -22.76 -2.54 10.76
C PRO A 503 -22.86 -1.12 11.35
N ALA A 504 -22.95 -0.97 12.67
CA ALA A 504 -22.97 0.34 13.32
C ALA A 504 -21.64 1.08 13.15
N PHE A 505 -20.51 0.38 13.32
CA PHE A 505 -19.19 0.94 13.02
C PHE A 505 -19.08 1.40 11.57
N ARG A 506 -19.52 0.58 10.61
CA ARG A 506 -19.50 0.92 9.18
C ARG A 506 -20.30 2.20 8.88
N ALA A 507 -21.46 2.37 9.48
CA ALA A 507 -22.26 3.59 9.32
C ALA A 507 -21.49 4.84 9.79
N ARG A 508 -20.72 4.74 10.88
CA ARG A 508 -19.82 5.83 11.29
C ARG A 508 -18.67 6.04 10.30
N VAL A 509 -18.12 4.96 9.73
CA VAL A 509 -17.04 5.03 8.74
C VAL A 509 -17.52 5.74 7.46
N GLU A 510 -18.76 5.55 7.03
CA GLU A 510 -19.33 6.27 5.87
C GLU A 510 -19.28 7.79 6.08
N ARG A 511 -19.57 8.28 7.30
CA ARG A 511 -19.40 9.70 7.64
C ARG A 511 -17.92 10.10 7.71
N GLN A 512 -17.06 9.24 8.26
CA GLN A 512 -15.63 9.50 8.35
C GLN A 512 -14.98 9.62 6.96
N VAL A 513 -15.47 8.87 5.97
CA VAL A 513 -15.05 8.97 4.58
C VAL A 513 -15.30 10.37 4.00
N ALA A 514 -16.44 10.98 4.30
CA ALA A 514 -16.70 12.37 3.88
C ALA A 514 -15.69 13.36 4.51
N ARG A 515 -15.18 13.07 5.72
CA ARG A 515 -14.11 13.86 6.35
C ARG A 515 -12.78 13.64 5.63
N TYR A 516 -12.43 12.40 5.27
CA TYR A 516 -11.22 12.12 4.48
C TYR A 516 -11.20 12.86 3.15
N GLU A 517 -12.34 12.92 2.46
CA GLU A 517 -12.49 13.69 1.23
C GLU A 517 -12.20 15.18 1.46
N ARG A 518 -12.70 15.78 2.56
CA ARG A 518 -12.40 17.17 2.94
C ARG A 518 -10.94 17.40 3.28
N MET A 519 -10.28 16.40 3.89
CA MET A 519 -8.85 16.41 4.20
C MET A 519 -7.99 16.21 2.94
N GLY A 520 -8.58 15.77 1.82
CA GLY A 520 -7.87 15.51 0.57
C GLY A 520 -7.06 14.21 0.60
N PHE A 521 -7.48 13.23 1.38
CA PHE A 521 -6.91 11.89 1.37
C PHE A 521 -7.51 11.05 0.23
N TYR A 522 -6.68 10.24 -0.39
CA TYR A 522 -7.12 9.19 -1.28
C TYR A 522 -7.44 7.93 -0.46
N TYR A 523 -8.68 7.45 -0.49
CA TYR A 523 -9.14 6.39 0.40
C TYR A 523 -9.80 5.25 -0.36
N ARG A 524 -9.72 4.04 0.18
CA ARG A 524 -10.55 2.92 -0.28
C ARG A 524 -12.00 3.23 0.10
N ARG A 525 -12.88 3.31 -0.90
CA ARG A 525 -14.33 3.38 -0.63
C ARG A 525 -14.73 2.14 0.19
N PRO A 526 -15.52 2.29 1.27
CA PRO A 526 -16.01 1.17 2.06
C PRO A 526 -17.11 0.43 1.29
N VAL A 527 -16.75 -0.18 0.16
CA VAL A 527 -17.59 -1.10 -0.57
C VAL A 527 -17.30 -2.50 -0.07
N GLU A 528 -18.29 -3.14 0.52
CA GLU A 528 -18.27 -4.57 0.75
C GLU A 528 -18.78 -5.28 -0.50
N ASN A 529 -18.00 -6.25 -0.96
CA ASN A 529 -18.48 -7.22 -1.92
C ASN A 529 -19.51 -8.09 -1.19
N VAL A 530 -20.79 -7.98 -1.55
CA VAL A 530 -21.87 -8.84 -1.04
C VAL A 530 -21.83 -10.13 -1.84
N GLN A 531 -21.57 -11.28 -1.21
CA GLN A 531 -21.66 -12.55 -1.93
C GLN A 531 -23.12 -12.82 -2.26
N VAL A 532 -23.44 -12.92 -3.56
CA VAL A 532 -24.81 -13.14 -4.04
C VAL A 532 -25.01 -14.54 -4.60
N ALA A 533 -23.94 -15.25 -4.99
CA ALA A 533 -24.02 -16.64 -5.43
C ALA A 533 -22.68 -17.39 -5.36
N GLN A 534 -22.76 -18.72 -5.39
CA GLN A 534 -21.69 -19.61 -5.86
C GLN A 534 -22.16 -20.27 -7.16
N TRP A 535 -21.27 -20.41 -8.13
CA TRP A 535 -21.61 -20.88 -9.47
C TRP A 535 -20.60 -21.89 -9.99
N SER A 536 -21.06 -23.12 -10.21
CA SER A 536 -20.28 -24.22 -10.77
C SER A 536 -20.77 -24.56 -12.18
N VAL A 537 -19.84 -24.66 -13.13
CA VAL A 537 -20.10 -24.95 -14.55
C VAL A 537 -19.33 -26.22 -14.94
N GLY A 538 -20.06 -27.29 -15.27
CA GLY A 538 -19.54 -28.60 -15.67
C GLY A 538 -19.50 -28.86 -17.19
N GLU A 539 -19.05 -30.04 -17.61
CA GLU A 539 -18.95 -30.43 -19.03
C GLU A 539 -20.33 -30.66 -19.69
N GLY A 540 -20.52 -30.10 -20.88
CA GLY A 540 -21.68 -30.36 -21.75
C GLY A 540 -21.66 -29.52 -23.02
N ALA A 541 -22.17 -30.07 -24.14
CA ALA A 541 -22.16 -29.44 -25.47
C ALA A 541 -23.00 -28.15 -25.59
N GLY A 542 -23.72 -27.73 -24.53
CA GLY A 542 -24.57 -26.54 -24.50
C GLY A 542 -23.99 -25.31 -23.79
N GLY A 543 -22.77 -25.40 -23.21
CA GLY A 543 -22.37 -24.48 -22.15
C GLY A 543 -23.20 -24.73 -20.89
N GLY A 544 -22.63 -24.57 -19.68
CA GLY A 544 -23.41 -24.80 -18.47
C GLY A 544 -24.63 -23.86 -18.36
N ALA A 545 -25.55 -24.20 -17.46
CA ALA A 545 -26.75 -23.38 -17.24
C ALA A 545 -26.37 -21.94 -16.86
N PRO A 546 -27.08 -20.92 -17.39
CA PRO A 546 -26.92 -19.55 -16.94
C PRO A 546 -27.12 -19.43 -15.44
N LEU A 547 -26.30 -18.63 -14.79
CA LEU A 547 -26.53 -18.22 -13.42
C LEU A 547 -27.65 -17.18 -13.39
N LEU A 548 -28.67 -17.43 -12.57
CA LEU A 548 -29.73 -16.47 -12.26
C LEU A 548 -29.71 -16.16 -10.77
N VAL A 549 -29.60 -14.89 -10.39
CA VAL A 549 -29.55 -14.45 -8.99
C VAL A 549 -30.55 -13.32 -8.76
N ASP A 550 -31.34 -13.41 -7.70
CA ASP A 550 -32.21 -12.31 -7.28
C ASP A 550 -31.38 -11.20 -6.63
N LEU A 551 -31.38 -10.03 -7.27
CA LEU A 551 -30.71 -8.82 -6.78
C LEU A 551 -31.70 -7.79 -6.23
N THR A 552 -33.01 -8.07 -6.26
CA THR A 552 -34.08 -7.17 -5.78
C THR A 552 -33.81 -6.63 -4.37
N PRO A 553 -33.33 -7.41 -3.39
CA PRO A 553 -33.05 -6.89 -2.04
C PRO A 553 -31.97 -5.80 -1.99
N HIS A 554 -31.10 -5.74 -3.00
CA HIS A 554 -29.88 -4.94 -3.04
C HIS A 554 -29.95 -3.70 -3.93
N ILE A 555 -30.98 -3.58 -4.78
CA ILE A 555 -31.17 -2.41 -5.63
C ILE A 555 -32.30 -1.57 -5.02
N ARG A 556 -31.96 -0.37 -4.54
CA ARG A 556 -32.87 0.53 -3.82
C ARG A 556 -33.01 1.91 -4.47
N GLU A 557 -32.19 2.17 -5.48
CA GLU A 557 -32.08 3.46 -6.16
C GLU A 557 -31.42 3.28 -7.54
N ALA A 558 -31.46 4.34 -8.35
CA ALA A 558 -30.71 4.38 -9.59
C ALA A 558 -29.22 4.45 -9.27
N GLN A 559 -28.44 3.49 -9.76
CA GLN A 559 -27.03 3.33 -9.42
C GLN A 559 -26.32 2.44 -10.44
N GLN A 560 -25.00 2.56 -10.50
CA GLN A 560 -24.18 1.59 -11.20
C GLN A 560 -23.73 0.49 -10.23
N ILE A 561 -23.91 -0.77 -10.61
CA ILE A 561 -23.53 -1.94 -9.81
C ILE A 561 -22.42 -2.72 -10.49
N GLY A 562 -21.48 -3.23 -9.70
CA GLY A 562 -20.40 -4.11 -10.12
C GLY A 562 -20.73 -5.55 -9.78
N ILE A 563 -20.58 -6.45 -10.74
CA ILE A 563 -20.65 -7.90 -10.54
C ILE A 563 -19.25 -8.48 -10.69
N VAL A 564 -18.78 -9.14 -9.63
CA VAL A 564 -17.43 -9.71 -9.54
C VAL A 564 -17.53 -11.22 -9.49
N PHE A 565 -16.84 -11.90 -10.41
CA PHE A 565 -16.70 -13.35 -10.41
C PHE A 565 -15.26 -13.69 -9.99
N PHE A 566 -15.11 -14.39 -8.87
CA PHE A 566 -13.83 -14.99 -8.45
C PHE A 566 -13.77 -16.44 -8.90
N LEU A 567 -12.91 -16.72 -9.86
CA LEU A 567 -12.74 -18.04 -10.45
C LEU A 567 -11.61 -18.80 -9.74
N GLU A 568 -11.85 -20.08 -9.42
CA GLU A 568 -10.85 -20.94 -8.74
C GLU A 568 -9.70 -21.42 -9.67
N LYS A 569 -8.64 -21.91 -9.03
CA LYS A 569 -7.21 -21.98 -9.45
C LYS A 569 -6.89 -22.70 -10.77
N ASP A 570 -7.83 -23.46 -11.35
CA ASP A 570 -7.60 -24.25 -12.58
C ASP A 570 -8.15 -23.58 -13.85
N ALA A 571 -8.56 -22.32 -13.75
CA ALA A 571 -9.08 -21.57 -14.87
C ALA A 571 -7.98 -21.11 -15.83
N THR A 572 -7.90 -21.68 -17.03
CA THR A 572 -7.13 -21.11 -18.17
C THR A 572 -7.48 -19.62 -18.41
N PRO A 573 -6.57 -18.81 -18.99
CA PRO A 573 -6.66 -17.34 -18.99
C PRO A 573 -7.77 -16.72 -19.86
N TYR A 574 -8.73 -17.52 -20.32
CA TYR A 574 -9.75 -17.07 -21.26
C TYR A 574 -11.01 -16.56 -20.55
N ASP A 575 -11.73 -15.69 -21.25
CA ASP A 575 -13.01 -15.13 -20.82
C ASP A 575 -14.10 -16.20 -20.73
N LYS A 576 -14.31 -16.75 -19.53
CA LYS A 576 -15.23 -17.87 -19.30
C LYS A 576 -16.71 -17.50 -19.31
N ILE A 577 -17.03 -16.22 -19.21
CA ILE A 577 -18.41 -15.71 -19.09
C ILE A 577 -18.72 -14.93 -20.37
N GLN A 578 -19.75 -15.35 -21.08
CA GLN A 578 -20.17 -14.79 -22.37
C GLN A 578 -20.86 -13.45 -22.20
N THR A 579 -21.83 -13.37 -21.29
CA THR A 579 -22.61 -12.16 -21.00
C THR A 579 -22.95 -12.09 -19.52
N VAL A 580 -23.07 -10.86 -19.04
CA VAL A 580 -23.61 -10.53 -17.73
C VAL A 580 -24.64 -9.43 -17.92
N GLU A 581 -25.86 -9.69 -17.47
CA GLU A 581 -27.03 -8.86 -17.73
C GLU A 581 -27.82 -8.63 -16.45
N LEU A 582 -28.41 -7.45 -16.33
CA LEU A 582 -29.40 -7.13 -15.31
C LEU A 582 -30.78 -7.12 -15.95
N LEU A 583 -31.71 -7.85 -15.34
CA LEU A 583 -33.09 -7.97 -15.77
C LEU A 583 -33.99 -7.23 -14.77
N ASP A 584 -34.99 -6.54 -15.27
CA ASP A 584 -36.13 -5.98 -14.53
C ASP A 584 -37.38 -6.71 -15.05
N ASN A 585 -38.03 -7.48 -14.19
CA ASN A 585 -39.22 -8.28 -14.54
C ASN A 585 -39.00 -9.11 -15.83
N ASP A 586 -37.87 -9.83 -15.88
CA ASP A 586 -37.38 -10.63 -17.03
C ASP A 586 -36.95 -9.87 -18.28
N ARG A 587 -37.03 -8.53 -18.29
CA ARG A 587 -36.54 -7.70 -19.39
C ARG A 587 -35.11 -7.23 -19.10
N VAL A 588 -34.18 -7.47 -20.02
CA VAL A 588 -32.81 -6.94 -19.90
C VAL A 588 -32.84 -5.41 -19.93
N ILE A 589 -32.34 -4.78 -18.86
CA ILE A 589 -32.22 -3.32 -18.72
C ILE A 589 -30.77 -2.84 -18.81
N ALA A 590 -29.81 -3.71 -18.50
CA ALA A 590 -28.39 -3.45 -18.69
C ALA A 590 -27.68 -4.74 -19.11
N SER A 591 -26.70 -4.61 -19.98
CA SER A 591 -25.75 -5.67 -20.33
C SER A 591 -24.36 -5.07 -20.30
N SER A 592 -23.39 -5.85 -19.82
CA SER A 592 -22.01 -5.42 -19.72
C SER A 592 -21.11 -6.37 -20.49
N SER A 593 -20.20 -5.81 -21.28
CA SER A 593 -18.99 -6.51 -21.69
C SER A 593 -17.95 -6.37 -20.57
N ARG A 594 -17.10 -7.40 -20.43
CA ARG A 594 -16.08 -7.49 -19.40
C ARG A 594 -15.19 -6.24 -19.38
N ILE A 595 -15.06 -5.61 -18.21
CA ILE A 595 -14.37 -4.33 -18.06
C ILE A 595 -12.92 -4.52 -17.61
N TYR A 596 -12.61 -5.58 -16.85
CA TYR A 596 -11.29 -5.74 -16.22
C TYR A 596 -10.87 -7.21 -15.98
N ASN A 597 -9.55 -7.44 -15.99
CA ASN A 597 -8.89 -8.71 -15.65
C ASN A 597 -7.85 -8.46 -14.55
N TYR A 598 -7.95 -9.19 -13.44
CA TYR A 598 -6.82 -9.36 -12.54
C TYR A 598 -6.33 -10.81 -12.63
N ASN A 599 -5.07 -10.98 -13.00
CA ASN A 599 -4.37 -12.27 -13.03
C ASN A 599 -3.39 -12.31 -11.84
N GLY A 600 -3.91 -12.52 -10.63
CA GLY A 600 -3.04 -12.82 -9.49
C GLY A 600 -2.53 -14.26 -9.56
N GLU A 601 -1.41 -14.55 -8.90
CA GLU A 601 -0.83 -15.91 -8.85
C GLU A 601 -1.76 -16.97 -8.23
N MET A 602 -2.80 -16.55 -7.48
CA MET A 602 -3.71 -17.44 -6.75
C MET A 602 -5.19 -17.39 -7.19
N LEU A 603 -5.66 -16.32 -7.86
CA LEU A 603 -7.08 -16.14 -8.25
C LEU A 603 -7.23 -15.30 -9.52
N LYS A 604 -8.23 -15.63 -10.35
CA LYS A 604 -8.63 -14.82 -11.52
C LYS A 604 -9.96 -14.11 -11.24
N THR A 605 -9.97 -12.79 -11.42
CA THR A 605 -11.14 -11.95 -11.11
C THR A 605 -11.70 -11.31 -12.38
N HIS A 606 -13.00 -11.47 -12.62
CA HIS A 606 -13.71 -10.81 -13.73
C HIS A 606 -14.73 -9.83 -13.17
N ILE A 607 -14.70 -8.59 -13.64
CA ILE A 607 -15.59 -7.51 -13.17
C ILE A 607 -16.44 -6.97 -14.34
N TYR A 608 -17.74 -6.83 -14.09
CA TYR A 608 -18.74 -6.31 -15.01
C TYR A 608 -19.49 -5.14 -14.36
N ALA A 609 -19.75 -4.05 -15.10
CA ALA A 609 -20.58 -2.93 -14.62
C ALA A 609 -21.95 -2.97 -15.27
N LEU A 610 -23.00 -2.93 -14.46
CA LEU A 610 -24.38 -2.84 -14.92
C LEU A 610 -24.96 -1.53 -14.40
N ASP A 611 -25.69 -0.82 -15.25
CA ASP A 611 -26.24 0.51 -14.94
C ASP A 611 -27.74 0.42 -14.68
N VAL A 612 -28.18 0.71 -13.45
CA VAL A 612 -29.59 0.88 -13.09
C VAL A 612 -29.95 2.34 -13.29
N LYS A 613 -30.33 2.70 -14.51
CA LYS A 613 -30.66 4.10 -14.88
C LYS A 613 -31.87 4.65 -14.16
N GLU A 614 -32.85 3.80 -13.89
CA GLU A 614 -34.11 4.16 -13.22
C GLU A 614 -34.49 3.03 -12.27
N TYR A 615 -34.74 3.38 -11.00
CA TYR A 615 -35.18 2.44 -9.99
C TYR A 615 -36.70 2.41 -9.88
N ARG A 616 -37.25 1.20 -9.85
CA ARG A 616 -38.68 0.93 -9.68
C ARG A 616 -38.87 0.05 -8.44
N PRO A 617 -39.54 0.56 -7.40
CA PRO A 617 -39.68 -0.15 -6.13
C PRO A 617 -40.55 -1.42 -6.21
N ASP A 618 -41.33 -1.58 -7.27
CA ASP A 618 -42.19 -2.73 -7.56
C ASP A 618 -41.57 -3.73 -8.55
N ALA A 619 -40.36 -3.46 -9.06
CA ALA A 619 -39.67 -4.35 -10.00
C ALA A 619 -38.91 -5.48 -9.30
N SER A 620 -38.84 -6.64 -9.94
CA SER A 620 -37.89 -7.71 -9.60
C SER A 620 -36.61 -7.56 -10.41
N TYR A 621 -35.48 -7.34 -9.73
CA TYR A 621 -34.17 -7.23 -10.35
C TYR A 621 -33.43 -8.57 -10.27
N ARG A 622 -33.02 -9.12 -11.41
CA ARG A 622 -32.24 -10.38 -11.48
C ARG A 622 -30.96 -10.23 -12.28
N LEU A 623 -29.88 -10.79 -11.76
CA LEU A 623 -28.66 -11.03 -12.51
C LEU A 623 -28.84 -12.25 -13.42
N ARG A 624 -28.42 -12.15 -14.68
CA ARG A 624 -28.22 -13.30 -15.57
C ARG A 624 -26.78 -13.30 -16.07
N ALA A 625 -26.03 -14.37 -15.78
CA ALA A 625 -24.69 -14.58 -16.32
C ALA A 625 -24.62 -15.87 -17.12
N VAL A 626 -24.15 -15.80 -18.36
CA VAL A 626 -24.11 -16.95 -19.28
C VAL A 626 -22.66 -17.40 -19.43
N PRO A 627 -22.33 -18.68 -19.21
CA PRO A 627 -20.97 -19.17 -19.40
C PRO A 627 -20.71 -19.36 -20.90
N ARG A 628 -19.46 -19.20 -21.34
CA ARG A 628 -19.11 -19.56 -22.71
C ARG A 628 -19.24 -21.08 -22.91
N PRO A 629 -19.65 -21.54 -24.10
CA PRO A 629 -19.74 -22.96 -24.41
C PRO A 629 -18.41 -23.69 -24.15
N GLY A 630 -18.49 -24.87 -23.52
CA GLY A 630 -17.32 -25.71 -23.25
C GLY A 630 -16.37 -25.23 -22.14
N MET A 631 -16.75 -24.20 -21.37
CA MET A 631 -15.97 -23.76 -20.21
C MET A 631 -16.29 -24.59 -18.97
N ARG A 632 -15.27 -24.85 -18.16
CA ARG A 632 -15.39 -25.45 -16.81
C ARG A 632 -14.84 -24.49 -15.77
N PHE A 633 -15.60 -24.20 -14.72
CA PHE A 633 -15.11 -23.38 -13.60
C PHE A 633 -16.05 -23.43 -12.40
N ASP A 634 -15.47 -23.13 -11.24
CA ASP A 634 -16.18 -22.72 -10.05
C ASP A 634 -15.93 -21.23 -9.81
N ALA A 635 -17.00 -20.51 -9.48
CA ALA A 635 -16.97 -19.07 -9.22
C ALA A 635 -17.71 -18.71 -7.94
N VAL A 636 -17.15 -17.81 -7.16
CA VAL A 636 -17.92 -17.06 -6.14
C VAL A 636 -18.28 -15.69 -6.71
N VAL A 637 -19.57 -15.35 -6.67
CA VAL A 637 -20.12 -14.17 -7.30
C VAL A 637 -20.50 -13.14 -6.25
N TYR A 638 -20.02 -11.92 -6.45
CA TYR A 638 -20.27 -10.80 -5.56
C TYR A 638 -20.92 -9.64 -6.30
N LEU A 639 -21.83 -8.96 -5.60
CA LEU A 639 -22.36 -7.65 -5.93
C LEU A 639 -21.60 -6.58 -5.15
N ARG A 640 -21.25 -5.47 -5.79
CA ARG A 640 -20.69 -4.28 -5.14
C ARG A 640 -21.28 -3.02 -5.78
N PRO A 641 -21.33 -1.87 -5.08
CA PRO A 641 -21.47 -0.58 -5.75
C PRO A 641 -20.34 -0.44 -6.79
N PHE A 642 -20.68 -0.04 -8.01
CA PHE A 642 -19.67 0.13 -9.04
C PHE A 642 -18.86 1.38 -8.75
N VAL A 643 -17.60 1.16 -8.45
CA VAL A 643 -16.56 2.19 -8.48
C VAL A 643 -15.76 1.79 -9.71
N GLN A 644 -15.61 2.69 -10.70
CA GLN A 644 -14.58 2.45 -11.72
C GLN A 644 -13.31 2.11 -10.95
N PRO A 645 -12.62 0.99 -11.24
CA PRO A 645 -11.29 0.81 -10.73
C PRO A 645 -10.51 1.99 -11.31
N GLU A 646 -10.35 3.05 -10.52
CA GLU A 646 -9.45 4.14 -10.80
C GLU A 646 -8.13 3.43 -11.05
N THR A 647 -7.79 3.31 -12.34
CA THR A 647 -6.59 2.67 -12.89
C THR A 647 -5.71 2.11 -11.78
N TYR A 648 -5.89 0.83 -11.40
CA TYR A 648 -4.99 0.14 -10.48
C TYR A 648 -3.58 0.58 -10.89
N LEU A 649 -2.91 1.29 -9.99
CA LEU A 649 -1.92 2.34 -10.23
C LEU A 649 -0.66 1.87 -11.00
N GLU A 650 -0.84 1.51 -12.26
CA GLU A 650 0.24 1.35 -13.24
C GLU A 650 0.39 2.60 -14.09
N ASN A 651 -0.65 3.44 -14.20
CA ASN A 651 -0.59 4.82 -14.70
C ASN A 651 -1.77 5.63 -14.16
N PRO A 652 -1.59 6.60 -13.24
CA PRO A 652 -2.66 7.53 -12.92
C PRO A 652 -2.97 8.41 -14.15
N PRO A 653 -4.23 8.77 -14.42
CA PRO A 653 -4.50 9.92 -15.25
C PRO A 653 -3.82 11.14 -14.61
N TRP A 654 -3.22 11.97 -15.45
CA TRP A 654 -2.61 13.25 -15.11
C TRP A 654 -3.48 14.07 -14.14
N PRO A 655 -2.88 14.89 -13.26
CA PRO A 655 -3.57 15.52 -12.15
C PRO A 655 -4.81 16.28 -12.64
N CYS A 656 -6.00 15.78 -12.31
CA CYS A 656 -7.20 16.59 -12.31
C CYS A 656 -7.06 17.59 -11.17
N TRP A 657 -6.64 18.80 -11.54
CA TRP A 657 -6.76 19.97 -10.70
C TRP A 657 -8.23 20.08 -10.23
N PRO A 658 -8.49 20.50 -8.98
CA PRO A 658 -9.86 20.81 -8.57
C PRO A 658 -10.43 21.86 -9.51
N ALA A 659 -11.67 21.63 -9.97
CA ALA A 659 -12.45 22.59 -10.72
C ALA A 659 -12.56 23.92 -9.94
N ARG A 660 -11.59 24.80 -10.14
CA ARG A 660 -11.70 26.24 -9.94
C ARG A 660 -11.83 26.85 -11.33
N TYR A 661 -12.71 27.85 -11.45
CA TYR A 661 -13.19 28.48 -12.69
C TYR A 661 -14.43 27.83 -13.33
N GLY A 662 -15.54 27.88 -12.60
CA GLY A 662 -16.84 28.10 -13.22
C GLY A 662 -17.29 29.53 -12.93
N SER A 663 -17.08 30.45 -13.89
CA SER A 663 -17.99 31.58 -14.21
C SER A 663 -17.24 32.64 -15.03
N LEU A 664 -17.47 32.66 -16.35
CA LEU A 664 -17.73 33.86 -17.15
C LEU A 664 -17.85 33.43 -18.63
N LEU A 665 -19.09 33.11 -19.02
CA LEU A 665 -19.53 33.18 -20.41
C LEU A 665 -19.71 34.66 -20.78
N ASN A 666 -19.03 35.12 -21.84
CA ASN A 666 -19.61 36.05 -22.83
C ASN A 666 -18.71 36.20 -24.08
N VAL A 667 -19.08 35.45 -25.12
CA VAL A 667 -19.39 35.87 -26.51
C VAL A 667 -18.58 36.99 -27.20
N THR A 668 -18.08 36.62 -28.41
CA THR A 668 -17.83 37.35 -29.68
C THR A 668 -16.46 37.96 -30.06
N ALA A 669 -16.05 37.52 -31.27
CA ALA A 669 -15.38 38.23 -32.39
C ALA A 669 -13.85 38.13 -32.57
N ASP A 670 -13.45 37.38 -33.61
CA ASP A 670 -12.26 37.58 -34.49
C ASP A 670 -12.36 38.94 -35.25
N PRO A 671 -11.33 39.48 -35.97
CA PRO A 671 -9.92 39.08 -36.28
C PRO A 671 -8.94 40.32 -36.16
N PRO A 672 -7.84 40.57 -36.95
CA PRO A 672 -6.90 39.78 -37.78
C PRO A 672 -5.37 40.00 -37.52
N GLN A 673 -4.51 39.12 -38.09
CA GLN A 673 -3.05 39.29 -38.31
C GLN A 673 -2.72 40.39 -39.36
N PRO A 674 -1.48 40.96 -39.39
CA PRO A 674 -0.56 40.74 -40.54
C PRO A 674 0.98 40.90 -40.17
N PRO A 675 1.99 41.02 -41.10
CA PRO A 675 2.98 39.96 -41.38
C PRO A 675 4.50 40.38 -41.44
N GLY A 676 5.41 39.41 -41.27
CA GLY A 676 6.70 39.34 -42.01
C GLY A 676 8.00 39.92 -41.41
N ALA A 677 9.00 39.06 -41.15
CA ALA A 677 10.43 39.28 -41.47
C ALA A 677 11.26 38.00 -41.24
N ASN A 678 11.93 37.51 -42.29
CA ASN A 678 13.02 36.53 -42.23
C ASN A 678 14.34 37.26 -41.92
N LEU A 679 15.23 36.68 -41.09
CA LEU A 679 16.67 36.47 -41.40
C LEU A 679 17.44 35.76 -40.26
N LEU A 680 18.27 34.83 -40.69
CA LEU A 680 19.15 33.87 -40.00
C LEU A 680 20.33 34.50 -39.22
N ARG A 681 20.74 33.94 -38.05
CA ARG A 681 21.91 33.04 -37.81
C ARG A 681 22.45 33.09 -36.34
N ASN A 682 22.49 31.89 -35.72
CA ASN A 682 23.39 31.36 -34.68
C ASN A 682 23.86 32.24 -33.49
N SER A 683 23.57 31.82 -32.25
CA SER A 683 24.38 30.88 -31.46
C SER A 683 23.86 30.70 -30.03
N SER A 684 23.94 29.46 -29.53
CA SER A 684 23.94 29.02 -28.12
C SER A 684 22.79 29.46 -27.20
N PHE A 685 21.92 28.52 -26.81
CA PHE A 685 21.85 27.94 -25.45
C PHE A 685 20.71 26.90 -25.43
N GLU A 686 21.00 25.71 -24.91
CA GLU A 686 20.09 24.57 -24.75
C GLU A 686 19.14 24.82 -23.57
N GLU A 687 17.83 24.89 -23.85
CA GLU A 687 16.76 24.64 -22.89
C GLU A 687 15.75 23.70 -23.58
N ASP A 688 15.84 22.41 -23.29
CA ASP A 688 14.81 21.43 -23.68
C ASP A 688 13.75 21.37 -22.57
N LEU A 689 12.78 22.26 -22.69
CA LEU A 689 11.42 22.11 -22.18
C LEU A 689 10.63 21.35 -23.25
N THR A 690 10.30 20.06 -23.07
CA THR A 690 9.12 19.50 -23.76
C THR A 690 8.46 18.34 -23.01
N ALA A 691 7.23 18.60 -22.58
CA ALA A 691 6.07 17.70 -22.69
C ALA A 691 4.84 18.61 -22.88
N PRO A 692 3.64 18.16 -23.33
CA PRO A 692 3.22 16.82 -23.78
C PRO A 692 2.29 16.81 -25.03
N TYR A 693 1.71 15.64 -25.33
CA TYR A 693 0.55 15.28 -26.21
C TYR A 693 0.80 14.79 -27.64
N ILE A 694 0.43 13.51 -27.92
CA ILE A 694 -0.29 13.08 -29.14
C ILE A 694 -1.26 11.93 -28.82
N ASP A 695 -2.48 12.11 -29.33
CA ASP A 695 -3.67 11.23 -29.33
C ASP A 695 -3.57 9.96 -30.17
N TYR A 696 -4.29 8.92 -29.72
CA TYR A 696 -4.71 7.78 -30.52
C TYR A 696 -5.94 8.15 -31.38
N TRP A 697 -5.79 8.81 -32.54
CA TRP A 697 -6.92 8.94 -33.52
C TRP A 697 -6.54 9.35 -34.97
N PHE A 698 -5.40 8.90 -35.53
CA PHE A 698 -5.10 9.12 -36.97
C PHE A 698 -4.59 7.87 -37.68
N MET A 699 -5.51 7.03 -38.16
CA MET A 699 -5.21 5.90 -39.08
C MET A 699 -6.17 5.83 -40.28
N ALA A 700 -6.85 6.93 -40.64
CA ALA A 700 -7.83 6.90 -41.74
C ALA A 700 -7.66 7.92 -42.88
N GLU A 701 -6.76 8.91 -42.82
CA GLU A 701 -6.82 10.02 -43.80
C GLU A 701 -5.55 10.37 -44.58
N ARG A 702 -4.50 9.52 -44.59
CA ARG A 702 -3.41 9.67 -45.57
C ARG A 702 -3.06 8.31 -46.15
N GLY A 703 -3.41 8.11 -47.42
CA GLY A 703 -3.36 6.83 -48.13
C GLY A 703 -1.98 6.15 -48.09
N TYR A 704 -1.77 5.31 -47.07
CA TYR A 704 -0.70 4.32 -47.04
C TYR A 704 -1.33 2.96 -47.35
N ALA A 705 -0.80 2.31 -48.39
CA ALA A 705 -1.23 0.98 -48.81
C ALA A 705 -1.06 -0.02 -47.64
N THR A 706 -2.08 -0.82 -47.40
CA THR A 706 -2.02 -1.96 -46.48
C THR A 706 -0.99 -2.97 -46.97
N LEU A 707 -0.32 -3.64 -46.03
CA LEU A 707 0.77 -4.60 -46.24
C LEU A 707 0.43 -5.71 -47.26
N ASP A 708 -0.86 -6.00 -47.47
CA ASP A 708 -1.34 -6.95 -48.48
C ASP A 708 -1.01 -6.55 -49.92
N ASP A 709 -0.90 -5.25 -50.23
CA ASP A 709 -0.66 -4.77 -51.60
C ASP A 709 0.81 -4.83 -52.04
N GLN A 710 1.77 -4.85 -51.10
CA GLN A 710 3.20 -4.97 -51.41
C GLN A 710 3.67 -6.41 -51.57
N VAL A 711 3.03 -7.37 -50.89
CA VAL A 711 3.38 -8.79 -50.99
C VAL A 711 2.92 -9.39 -52.34
N ALA A 712 1.90 -8.82 -52.98
CA ALA A 712 1.36 -9.32 -54.24
C ALA A 712 2.15 -8.91 -55.51
N LYS A 713 3.05 -7.91 -55.45
CA LYS A 713 3.67 -7.34 -56.66
C LYS A 713 5.14 -7.65 -56.88
N GLU A 714 5.88 -8.06 -55.86
CA GLU A 714 7.29 -8.43 -56.02
C GLU A 714 7.53 -9.73 -55.27
N GLY A 715 7.75 -10.82 -56.01
CA GLY A 715 8.12 -12.13 -55.46
C GLY A 715 9.51 -12.15 -54.83
N ALA A 716 9.78 -11.24 -53.90
CA ALA A 716 11.06 -11.03 -53.25
C ALA A 716 11.06 -11.65 -51.85
N ARG A 717 12.04 -12.54 -51.65
CA ARG A 717 12.41 -13.17 -50.39
C ARG A 717 13.24 -12.14 -49.59
N SER A 718 12.89 -11.94 -48.32
CA SER A 718 13.46 -11.00 -47.32
C SER A 718 12.73 -9.66 -47.15
N VAL A 719 12.25 -9.42 -45.93
CA VAL A 719 11.71 -8.13 -45.47
C VAL A 719 12.82 -7.45 -44.67
N CYS A 720 13.35 -6.34 -45.18
CA CYS A 720 14.32 -5.51 -44.48
C CYS A 720 13.58 -4.27 -43.91
N LEU A 721 13.41 -4.19 -42.59
CA LEU A 721 12.87 -3.01 -41.93
C LEU A 721 14.01 -2.12 -41.45
N LYS A 722 13.98 -0.84 -41.84
CA LYS A 722 14.93 0.17 -41.35
C LYS A 722 14.64 0.50 -39.87
N PRO A 723 15.66 0.59 -39.00
CA PRO A 723 15.46 1.05 -37.63
C PRO A 723 15.09 2.53 -37.61
N ASN A 724 14.06 2.89 -36.85
CA ASN A 724 13.68 4.28 -36.64
C ASN A 724 14.52 4.85 -35.48
N ARG A 725 15.20 5.98 -35.71
CA ARG A 725 16.00 6.67 -34.67
C ARG A 725 15.07 7.46 -33.74
N TYR A 726 14.42 6.80 -32.78
CA TYR A 726 13.99 7.42 -31.53
C TYR A 726 13.90 6.35 -30.44
N ASP A 727 14.19 6.75 -29.22
CA ASP A 727 14.42 5.91 -28.04
C ASP A 727 13.32 4.84 -27.81
N ARG A 728 13.76 3.61 -27.50
CA ARG A 728 12.96 2.41 -27.14
C ARG A 728 11.99 1.88 -28.21
N GLY A 729 12.51 1.09 -29.16
CA GLY A 729 11.69 0.39 -30.16
C GLY A 729 11.45 -1.09 -29.85
N ILE A 730 10.17 -1.51 -29.79
CA ILE A 730 9.74 -2.90 -29.99
C ILE A 730 9.83 -3.18 -31.49
N THR A 731 10.46 -4.29 -31.90
CA THR A 731 10.48 -4.72 -33.31
C THR A 731 9.68 -6.00 -33.47
N TYR A 732 8.65 -5.96 -34.32
CA TYR A 732 7.90 -7.16 -34.72
C TYR A 732 8.53 -7.74 -35.99
N GLN A 733 8.86 -9.02 -35.97
CA GLN A 733 9.28 -9.76 -37.16
C GLN A 733 8.25 -10.83 -37.49
N TYR A 734 7.83 -10.87 -38.74
CA TYR A 734 6.95 -11.89 -39.29
C TYR A 734 7.77 -12.77 -40.22
N LEU A 735 7.70 -14.09 -40.01
CA LEU A 735 8.32 -15.07 -40.90
C LEU A 735 7.25 -16.07 -41.34
N THR A 736 7.07 -16.15 -42.66
CA THR A 736 6.18 -17.12 -43.29
C THR A 736 6.96 -18.40 -43.59
N ASN A 737 6.53 -19.55 -43.05
CA ASN A 737 7.11 -20.83 -43.43
C ASN A 737 6.47 -21.31 -44.73
N LEU A 738 7.27 -21.31 -45.81
CA LEU A 738 6.81 -21.57 -47.17
C LEU A 738 6.45 -23.04 -47.46
N GLU A 739 6.76 -24.01 -46.59
CA GLU A 739 6.40 -25.41 -46.84
C GLU A 739 5.03 -25.82 -46.29
N LYS A 740 4.42 -25.03 -45.39
CA LYS A 740 3.16 -25.42 -44.70
C LYS A 740 2.09 -24.33 -44.60
N GLY A 741 2.29 -23.16 -45.22
CA GLY A 741 1.27 -22.09 -45.24
C GLY A 741 0.92 -21.52 -43.86
N ARG A 742 1.86 -21.55 -42.90
CA ARG A 742 1.68 -21.05 -41.53
C ARG A 742 2.51 -19.79 -41.32
N GLU A 743 1.89 -18.75 -40.79
CA GLU A 743 2.55 -17.52 -40.34
C GLU A 743 2.97 -17.65 -38.88
N TYR A 744 4.20 -17.24 -38.58
CA TYR A 744 4.71 -17.17 -37.22
C TYR A 744 5.04 -15.70 -36.90
N ALA A 745 4.50 -15.21 -35.79
CA ALA A 745 4.77 -13.87 -35.28
C ALA A 745 5.71 -14.00 -34.07
N PHE A 746 6.78 -13.21 -34.07
CA PHE A 746 7.73 -13.16 -32.96
C PHE A 746 7.91 -11.72 -32.48
N SER A 747 8.05 -11.58 -31.17
CA SER A 747 8.40 -10.32 -30.52
C SER A 747 9.84 -10.42 -30.02
N VAL A 748 10.73 -9.60 -30.57
CA VAL A 748 12.11 -9.51 -30.09
C VAL A 748 12.25 -8.25 -29.26
N TRP A 749 12.67 -8.42 -28.01
CA TRP A 749 12.98 -7.31 -27.12
C TRP A 749 14.49 -7.07 -27.16
N ALA A 750 14.87 -5.89 -27.63
CA ALA A 750 16.25 -5.44 -27.55
C ALA A 750 16.32 -4.30 -26.52
N ARG A 751 17.12 -4.48 -25.46
CA ARG A 751 17.40 -3.40 -24.49
C ARG A 751 18.89 -3.20 -24.38
N ALA A 752 19.34 -1.95 -24.56
CA ALA A 752 20.69 -1.59 -24.17
C ALA A 752 20.69 -1.36 -22.65
N GLU A 753 21.34 -2.23 -21.89
CA GLU A 753 21.50 -2.04 -20.44
C GLU A 753 22.66 -1.09 -20.10
N LYS A 754 23.59 -0.90 -21.04
CA LYS A 754 24.72 0.05 -21.00
C LYS A 754 24.96 0.58 -22.43
N PRO A 755 25.73 1.67 -22.62
CA PRO A 755 26.09 2.19 -23.95
C PRO A 755 26.73 1.13 -24.87
N ASP A 756 27.33 0.09 -24.26
CA ASP A 756 28.13 -0.94 -24.93
C ASP A 756 27.59 -2.37 -24.74
N SER A 757 26.29 -2.57 -24.46
CA SER A 757 25.67 -3.91 -24.40
C SER A 757 24.32 -3.96 -25.09
N LEU A 758 24.03 -5.05 -25.80
CA LEU A 758 22.72 -5.34 -26.40
C LEU A 758 22.17 -6.62 -25.75
N LEU A 759 21.09 -6.50 -24.98
CA LEU A 759 20.33 -7.64 -24.49
C LEU A 759 19.28 -7.98 -25.56
N LEU A 760 19.39 -9.16 -26.17
CA LEU A 760 18.37 -9.73 -27.05
C LEU A 760 17.58 -10.77 -26.26
N VAL A 761 16.30 -10.49 -26.00
CA VAL A 761 15.36 -11.43 -25.40
C VAL A 761 14.39 -11.88 -26.49
N SER A 762 14.45 -13.16 -26.82
CA SER A 762 13.44 -13.82 -27.65
C SER A 762 12.36 -14.39 -26.73
N VAL A 763 11.11 -14.01 -26.96
CA VAL A 763 9.95 -14.66 -26.34
C VAL A 763 9.42 -15.70 -27.33
N ALA A 764 9.21 -16.93 -26.85
CA ALA A 764 8.82 -18.09 -27.65
C ALA A 764 7.61 -17.84 -28.59
N PRO A 765 7.50 -18.57 -29.73
CA PRO A 765 6.50 -18.31 -30.77
C PRO A 765 5.05 -18.31 -30.26
N GLU A 766 4.28 -17.31 -30.69
CA GLU A 766 2.82 -17.40 -30.72
C GLU A 766 2.37 -17.91 -32.10
N TRP A 767 1.41 -18.83 -32.11
CA TRP A 767 0.80 -19.35 -33.33
C TRP A 767 -0.60 -18.78 -33.52
N ARG A 768 -0.96 -18.40 -34.76
CA ARG A 768 -2.33 -18.08 -35.18
C ARG A 768 -2.70 -18.92 -36.39
N GLU A 769 -3.89 -19.51 -36.38
CA GLU A 769 -4.52 -19.99 -37.63
C GLU A 769 -5.33 -18.89 -38.31
N PRO A 770 -5.54 -18.97 -39.63
CA PRO A 770 -6.22 -17.94 -40.44
C PRO A 770 -7.69 -17.67 -40.09
N ASN A 771 -8.30 -18.45 -39.20
CA ASN A 771 -9.74 -18.48 -38.92
C ASN A 771 -10.13 -17.99 -37.51
N GLY A 772 -9.24 -17.25 -36.83
CA GLY A 772 -9.65 -16.30 -35.76
C GLY A 772 -10.13 -16.90 -34.42
N LEU A 773 -9.98 -18.20 -34.19
CA LEU A 773 -10.31 -18.85 -32.91
C LEU A 773 -9.03 -19.25 -32.17
N GLY A 774 -8.63 -18.46 -31.16
CA GLY A 774 -7.45 -18.73 -30.34
C GLY A 774 -7.63 -19.91 -29.39
N LYS A 775 -6.94 -21.02 -29.66
CA LYS A 775 -6.63 -22.07 -28.67
C LYS A 775 -5.11 -22.19 -28.53
N MET A 776 -4.58 -22.01 -27.30
CA MET A 776 -3.23 -22.46 -26.96
C MET A 776 -3.21 -23.99 -26.88
N PHE A 777 -2.38 -24.65 -27.67
CA PHE A 777 -2.06 -26.07 -27.50
C PHE A 777 -0.75 -26.23 -26.72
N ARG A 778 -0.68 -27.26 -25.87
CA ARG A 778 0.56 -27.76 -25.27
C ARG A 778 1.37 -28.41 -26.39
N VAL A 779 2.56 -27.89 -26.69
CA VAL A 779 3.42 -28.48 -27.73
C VAL A 779 4.08 -29.73 -27.15
N GLY A 780 3.77 -30.89 -27.74
CA GLY A 780 4.44 -32.16 -27.44
C GLY A 780 5.92 -32.13 -27.81
N THR A 781 6.68 -33.09 -27.29
CA THR A 781 8.15 -33.19 -27.25
C THR A 781 8.88 -33.32 -28.59
N ASP A 782 8.31 -32.94 -29.72
CA ASP A 782 8.93 -33.14 -31.04
C ASP A 782 9.28 -31.82 -31.73
N TRP A 783 10.37 -31.22 -31.27
CA TRP A 783 11.11 -30.24 -32.06
C TRP A 783 12.24 -30.94 -32.82
N GLU A 784 12.15 -30.97 -34.14
CA GLU A 784 13.32 -31.10 -35.03
C GLU A 784 13.99 -29.72 -35.16
N ARG A 785 15.33 -29.73 -35.27
CA ARG A 785 16.25 -28.58 -35.18
C ARG A 785 15.70 -27.27 -35.80
N LEU A 786 15.45 -26.27 -34.95
CA LEU A 786 15.37 -24.87 -35.36
C LEU A 786 16.77 -24.26 -35.34
N VAL A 787 17.26 -23.82 -36.50
CA VAL A 787 18.51 -23.06 -36.63
C VAL A 787 18.16 -21.58 -36.74
N TRP A 788 18.75 -20.75 -35.88
CA TRP A 788 18.52 -19.31 -35.85
C TRP A 788 19.69 -18.58 -36.52
N THR A 789 19.41 -17.67 -37.44
CA THR A 789 20.42 -16.85 -38.12
C THR A 789 20.09 -15.39 -37.86
N PHE A 790 21.02 -14.65 -37.25
CA PHE A 790 20.86 -13.22 -36.99
C PHE A 790 21.76 -12.43 -37.93
N THR A 791 21.20 -11.44 -38.64
CA THR A 791 21.98 -10.51 -39.46
C THR A 791 22.12 -9.20 -38.69
N VAL A 792 23.34 -8.89 -38.24
CA VAL A 792 23.64 -7.61 -37.59
C VAL A 792 23.94 -6.56 -38.68
N PRO A 793 23.28 -5.38 -38.68
CA PRO A 793 23.59 -4.31 -39.61
C PRO A 793 25.07 -3.90 -39.56
N ALA A 794 25.67 -3.67 -40.72
CA ALA A 794 27.11 -3.39 -40.85
C ALA A 794 27.57 -2.07 -40.20
N ASP A 795 26.64 -1.19 -39.81
CA ASP A 795 26.90 0.14 -39.26
C ASP A 795 27.01 0.19 -37.73
N VAL A 796 26.84 -0.94 -37.03
CA VAL A 796 27.14 -1.03 -35.58
C VAL A 796 28.63 -1.31 -35.36
N GLN A 797 29.47 -0.33 -35.70
CA GLN A 797 30.94 -0.41 -35.57
C GLN A 797 31.42 -0.67 -34.12
N THR A 798 30.62 -0.34 -33.10
CA THR A 798 30.97 -0.52 -31.69
C THR A 798 30.96 -1.98 -31.20
N LEU A 799 30.24 -2.89 -31.88
CA LEU A 799 30.22 -4.32 -31.51
C LEU A 799 31.40 -5.11 -32.09
N ARG A 800 32.01 -4.65 -33.20
CA ARG A 800 33.08 -5.37 -33.92
C ARG A 800 34.42 -5.40 -33.18
N ASP A 801 34.68 -4.46 -32.27
CA ASP A 801 36.02 -4.31 -31.69
C ASP A 801 36.22 -4.98 -30.33
N ARG A 802 35.17 -5.49 -29.65
CA ARG A 802 35.30 -5.93 -28.23
C ARG A 802 34.74 -7.31 -27.86
N ASN A 803 34.36 -8.12 -28.85
CA ASN A 803 34.33 -9.59 -28.77
C ASN A 803 33.51 -10.23 -27.61
N ARG A 804 32.44 -9.57 -27.13
CA ARG A 804 31.54 -10.10 -26.09
C ARG A 804 30.06 -9.74 -26.37
N PHE A 805 29.18 -10.73 -26.26
CA PHE A 805 27.73 -10.55 -26.17
C PHE A 805 27.16 -11.48 -25.08
N THR A 806 25.95 -11.19 -24.60
CA THR A 806 25.22 -12.04 -23.65
C THR A 806 23.83 -12.30 -24.22
N LEU A 807 23.46 -13.57 -24.36
CA LEU A 807 22.16 -14.00 -24.88
C LEU A 807 21.37 -14.62 -23.72
N GLY A 808 20.19 -14.08 -23.42
CA GLY A 808 19.27 -14.63 -22.44
C GLY A 808 18.08 -15.26 -23.16
N LEU A 809 17.78 -16.53 -22.89
CA LEU A 809 16.56 -17.19 -23.36
C LEU A 809 15.58 -17.27 -22.21
N MET A 810 14.40 -16.66 -22.37
CA MET A 810 13.33 -16.75 -21.38
C MET A 810 12.42 -17.93 -21.74
N ASN A 811 12.36 -18.94 -20.88
CA ASN A 811 11.34 -19.98 -20.97
C ASN A 811 10.07 -19.49 -20.26
N PRO A 812 8.91 -19.40 -20.94
CA PRO A 812 7.70 -18.85 -20.33
C PRO A 812 7.13 -19.68 -19.16
N GLU A 813 7.62 -20.90 -18.91
CA GLU A 813 7.16 -21.73 -17.77
C GLU A 813 7.97 -21.56 -16.47
N PHE A 814 9.10 -20.83 -16.45
CA PHE A 814 9.86 -20.57 -15.22
C PHE A 814 10.32 -19.10 -15.16
N TYR A 815 9.91 -18.37 -14.12
CA TYR A 815 10.33 -16.99 -13.84
C TYR A 815 11.77 -16.88 -13.30
N TYR A 816 12.71 -17.66 -13.83
CA TYR A 816 14.15 -17.49 -13.57
C TYR A 816 14.92 -17.49 -14.89
N PRO A 817 15.66 -16.42 -15.22
CA PRO A 817 16.53 -16.42 -16.39
C PRO A 817 17.74 -17.33 -16.15
N GLU A 818 17.97 -18.30 -17.03
CA GLU A 818 19.26 -18.99 -17.14
C GLU A 818 20.18 -18.19 -18.07
N TRP A 819 21.37 -17.82 -17.58
CA TRP A 819 22.31 -16.96 -18.30
C TRP A 819 23.47 -17.80 -18.86
N THR A 820 23.71 -17.70 -20.17
CA THR A 820 24.88 -18.33 -20.80
C THR A 820 25.76 -17.26 -21.42
N THR A 821 27.02 -17.16 -20.98
CA THR A 821 28.02 -16.26 -21.58
C THR A 821 28.87 -17.01 -22.60
N GLY A 822 28.90 -16.54 -23.85
CA GLY A 822 29.79 -17.05 -24.91
C GLY A 822 30.87 -16.04 -25.33
N ARG A 823 31.94 -16.50 -25.98
CA ARG A 823 32.93 -15.66 -26.70
C ARG A 823 32.88 -15.99 -28.20
N LEU A 824 32.93 -14.96 -29.05
CA LEU A 824 33.12 -15.11 -30.50
C LEU A 824 34.57 -15.47 -30.80
N ASN A 825 34.79 -16.60 -31.48
CA ASN A 825 36.08 -16.90 -32.09
C ASN A 825 36.09 -16.48 -33.56
N ARG A 826 37.12 -15.74 -33.96
CA ARG A 826 37.34 -15.34 -35.37
C ARG A 826 37.60 -16.58 -36.22
N ALA A 827 36.71 -16.91 -37.15
CA ALA A 827 37.06 -17.78 -38.27
C ALA A 827 38.12 -17.06 -39.15
N ARG A 828 39.28 -17.70 -39.34
CA ARG A 828 40.31 -17.25 -40.29
C ARG A 828 40.04 -17.90 -41.66
N GLY A 829 39.67 -17.08 -42.64
CA GLY A 829 39.58 -17.47 -44.06
C GLY A 829 38.16 -17.33 -44.62
N GLY A 830 37.99 -16.47 -45.64
CA GLY A 830 36.71 -16.19 -46.32
C GLY A 830 36.51 -14.68 -46.54
N SER A 831 36.05 -14.30 -47.74
CA SER A 831 35.79 -12.92 -48.16
C SER A 831 34.75 -12.22 -47.25
N PRO A 832 34.74 -10.88 -47.18
CA PRO A 832 33.92 -10.13 -46.21
C PRO A 832 32.40 -10.30 -46.37
N GLU A 833 31.93 -10.77 -47.52
CA GLU A 833 30.50 -10.81 -47.87
C GLU A 833 29.81 -12.14 -47.46
N ASP A 834 30.58 -13.21 -47.19
CA ASP A 834 30.04 -14.55 -46.87
C ASP A 834 30.05 -14.92 -45.37
N ARG A 835 30.34 -13.97 -44.47
CA ARG A 835 30.36 -14.26 -43.01
C ARG A 835 29.00 -14.00 -42.37
N ALA A 836 28.05 -14.91 -42.57
CA ALA A 836 26.93 -15.08 -41.65
C ALA A 836 27.44 -15.86 -40.43
N GLU A 837 27.56 -15.20 -39.27
CA GLU A 837 27.91 -15.87 -38.01
C GLU A 837 26.72 -16.71 -37.54
N GLN A 838 26.84 -18.04 -37.61
CA GLN A 838 25.80 -18.96 -37.18
C GLN A 838 25.91 -19.24 -35.67
N ILE A 839 24.82 -19.00 -34.93
CA ILE A 839 24.66 -19.42 -33.54
C ILE A 839 23.61 -20.54 -33.53
N VAL A 840 24.05 -21.79 -33.29
CA VAL A 840 23.15 -22.94 -33.24
C VAL A 840 22.75 -23.22 -31.80
N VAL A 841 21.45 -23.16 -31.49
CA VAL A 841 20.90 -23.49 -30.16
C VAL A 841 19.85 -24.60 -30.33
N SER A 842 20.04 -25.72 -29.63
CA SER A 842 19.09 -26.85 -29.64
C SER A 842 18.33 -26.93 -28.30
N PRO A 843 16.99 -26.95 -28.29
CA PRO A 843 16.20 -27.07 -27.07
C PRO A 843 15.71 -28.52 -26.92
N LYS A 844 16.46 -29.37 -26.23
CA LYS A 844 15.91 -30.61 -25.66
C LYS A 844 16.66 -30.99 -24.39
N ASN A 845 16.01 -30.77 -23.25
CA ASN A 845 16.36 -31.17 -21.89
C ASN A 845 17.67 -30.54 -21.35
N GLY A 846 17.58 -29.76 -20.27
CA GLY A 846 18.64 -28.93 -19.68
C GLY A 846 19.93 -29.64 -19.21
N LEU A 847 20.68 -30.24 -20.14
CA LEU A 847 22.05 -30.73 -19.99
C LEU A 847 22.76 -30.54 -21.33
N ILE A 848 23.77 -29.68 -21.35
CA ILE A 848 24.57 -29.39 -22.55
C ILE A 848 25.59 -30.53 -22.74
N TRP A 849 25.46 -31.30 -23.83
CA TRP A 849 26.57 -32.05 -24.42
C TRP A 849 27.08 -31.29 -25.64
N LEU A 850 28.38 -31.03 -25.69
CA LEU A 850 29.07 -30.51 -26.87
C LEU A 850 29.66 -31.69 -27.64
N ASP A 851 29.35 -31.78 -28.94
CA ASP A 851 30.01 -32.72 -29.85
C ASP A 851 31.47 -32.24 -30.08
N ALA A 852 32.42 -33.15 -29.86
CA ALA A 852 33.84 -32.87 -29.67
C ALA A 852 34.65 -32.67 -30.97
N ALA A 853 33.99 -32.48 -32.12
CA ALA A 853 34.70 -32.53 -33.40
C ALA A 853 35.46 -31.24 -33.81
N GLN A 854 35.35 -30.10 -33.09
CA GLN A 854 35.94 -28.84 -33.60
C GLN A 854 36.56 -27.85 -32.60
N LEU A 855 36.92 -28.22 -31.36
CA LEU A 855 37.58 -27.27 -30.44
C LEU A 855 38.72 -27.91 -29.62
N GLU A 856 39.97 -27.50 -29.91
CA GLU A 856 41.10 -27.66 -29.00
C GLU A 856 40.94 -26.69 -27.82
N LEU A 857 40.80 -27.23 -26.61
CA LEU A 857 40.56 -26.50 -25.36
C LEU A 857 41.88 -26.08 -24.70
N GLY A 858 42.11 -24.77 -24.60
CA GLY A 858 43.01 -24.16 -23.61
C GLY A 858 42.21 -23.70 -22.39
N SER A 859 42.13 -24.56 -21.36
CA SER A 859 41.55 -24.37 -20.00
C SER A 859 40.02 -24.46 -19.84
N ALA A 860 39.59 -25.20 -18.79
CA ALA A 860 38.25 -25.74 -18.56
C ALA A 860 37.25 -24.74 -17.91
N PRO A 861 35.94 -24.79 -18.24
CA PRO A 861 34.91 -24.03 -17.54
C PRO A 861 34.46 -24.70 -16.23
N THR A 862 34.36 -23.91 -15.17
CA THR A 862 33.82 -24.30 -13.85
C THR A 862 32.29 -24.24 -13.87
N VAL A 863 31.62 -25.36 -13.55
CA VAL A 863 30.15 -25.44 -13.43
C VAL A 863 29.74 -25.30 -11.96
N TYR A 864 28.86 -24.34 -11.65
CA TYR A 864 28.21 -24.24 -10.34
C TYR A 864 26.90 -25.06 -10.34
N LYS A 865 26.80 -26.05 -9.43
CA LYS A 865 25.54 -26.73 -9.10
C LYS A 865 24.85 -26.04 -7.91
N PRO A 866 23.55 -25.74 -7.97
CA PRO A 866 22.73 -25.56 -6.78
C PRO A 866 22.24 -26.93 -6.26
N SER A 867 22.41 -27.18 -4.98
CA SER A 867 21.70 -28.21 -4.18
C SER A 867 20.80 -27.46 -3.19
N ARG A 868 19.56 -27.81 -2.83
CA ARG A 868 18.74 -29.04 -2.87
C ARG A 868 17.26 -28.63 -2.85
N TYR A 869 16.36 -29.48 -3.33
CA TYR A 869 15.19 -29.96 -2.58
C TYR A 869 14.85 -31.36 -3.10
N GLY A 870 14.84 -32.33 -2.19
CA GLY A 870 14.39 -33.69 -2.49
C GLY A 870 12.96 -33.87 -2.03
N SER A 871 12.12 -34.42 -2.91
CA SER A 871 11.11 -35.42 -2.56
C SER A 871 10.66 -36.09 -3.85
N ASP A 872 10.55 -37.41 -3.80
CA ASP A 872 10.28 -38.35 -4.88
C ASP A 872 9.21 -37.91 -5.89
N THR A 873 9.51 -38.06 -7.17
CA THR A 873 8.63 -38.68 -8.18
C THR A 873 9.48 -39.05 -9.40
N LYS A 874 9.27 -40.27 -9.92
CA LYS A 874 10.04 -40.93 -10.98
C LYS A 874 10.01 -40.22 -12.32
#